data_AF-A0A380PR95-F1
#
_entry.id   AF-A0A380PR95-F1
#
_cell.length_a   1.000
_cell.length_b   1.000
_cell.length_c   1.000
_cell.angle_alpha   90.00
_cell.angle_beta   90.00
_cell.angle_gamma   90.00
#
_symmetry.space_group_name_H-M   'P 1'
#
loop_
_entity.id
_entity.type
_entity.pdbx_description
1 polymer ?
#
loop_
_entity_poly.entity_id
_entity_poly.type
_entity_poly.pdbx_seq_one_letter_code
_entity_poly.pdbx_strand_id
1 'polypeptide(L)'
;MAKRKSTGTGWVILLIVVLGLITGIPREAWIAVSAAILCMYFVWQNLKGAQTHARPAINRDMQKTAAIPDMGDYQMAPSQLETEYSAAADESAQKPSVDEDKKPKSKQPDVSRGSLARASWLRPGELAVVAGINLPDGMIYIGNKYKSNRTGAEPAFINPSMEVATEDVDISLPLIDSAPDYSTCSPEARKGYLQWLSEGRKSPTADIGYVFLFFYGLEHRVLIDAAIDPVAKKELPIIESEISRLLNIYGKNNAFNHYAQNLLVYISRVNIDEKLYLSPPPVAREASTELPLALLVGLGQLAVDQKPLPAAWALAWGEADPAINQNISMAHCAEAFATLFQQRYQEQYGEGFLLPVNKTKLQIFYRPASAGLMGQEFFQQIADLPNVAVCKAHRDKLRAIFETCQQDLDIYNRFASVNPKKKMSLEGQLLMPMILWSKELKTELESIKARVGYGLLMVTLAELFTQLSTACGTKPLERLARSHVMALTYALASLQVGIEPDVRADNRTPVLQDMVALFPIESLVAESATFDIYRVTMLAVELACAAVMIDGRIGEPESIILTRHIDAWGFLSPGQRMRLKAYLQPGIRKSNTLLALKNNLEPLSVENRRSIARFLAHLIQVEGTITPQEVKFLERVYQRFALDSKLVYADLDSRATPMTLSLPSPAAEMITDTDRINLLKKESQELVTLLENLFVTETVVVPNPEEINPQSMAAISANLPDGTVTFLKLLISRDTWEREKLVDIASDMEIKLEDALVEINRKVLAVFEVPLITGEETITINREISAALLA
;
A
#
# COMPACT_ATOMS: atom_id res chain seq x y z
N MET A 1 -15.93 63.79 -57.97
CA MET A 1 -16.14 64.12 -56.55
C MET A 1 -16.16 62.79 -55.79
N ALA A 2 -15.46 62.50 -54.70
CA ALA A 2 -14.70 63.27 -53.73
C ALA A 2 -13.59 62.39 -53.12
N LYS A 3 -12.53 63.03 -52.60
CA LYS A 3 -11.41 62.41 -51.86
C LYS A 3 -11.92 61.67 -50.61
N ARG A 4 -11.42 60.45 -50.37
CA ARG A 4 -11.48 59.80 -49.04
C ARG A 4 -10.06 59.64 -48.50
N LYS A 5 -9.80 60.31 -47.36
CA LYS A 5 -8.51 60.35 -46.66
C LYS A 5 -8.27 59.03 -45.90
N SER A 6 -7.01 58.62 -45.91
CA SER A 6 -6.41 57.60 -45.06
C SER A 6 -6.54 57.95 -43.57
N THR A 7 -7.02 57.01 -42.77
CA THR A 7 -6.94 57.01 -41.29
C THR A 7 -6.39 55.66 -40.83
N GLY A 8 -5.10 55.43 -41.09
CA GLY A 8 -4.40 54.18 -40.73
C GLY A 8 -3.37 54.31 -39.59
N THR A 9 -3.11 55.51 -39.07
CA THR A 9 -1.97 55.76 -38.17
C THR A 9 -2.33 56.18 -36.74
N GLY A 10 -3.61 56.44 -36.45
CA GLY A 10 -4.04 56.90 -35.12
C GLY A 10 -3.99 55.83 -34.03
N TRP A 11 -4.33 54.57 -34.37
CA TRP A 11 -4.47 53.51 -33.36
C TRP A 11 -3.11 53.00 -32.85
N VAL A 12 -2.10 52.96 -33.72
CA VAL A 12 -0.74 52.53 -33.35
C VAL A 12 -0.07 53.54 -32.43
N ILE A 13 -0.28 54.85 -32.66
CA ILE A 13 0.25 55.90 -31.78
C ILE A 13 -0.44 55.85 -30.42
N LEU A 14 -1.75 55.59 -30.37
CA LEU A 14 -2.51 55.47 -29.12
C LEU A 14 -2.04 54.26 -28.29
N LEU A 15 -1.72 53.14 -28.95
CA LEU A 15 -1.23 51.92 -28.30
C LEU A 15 0.20 52.10 -27.73
N ILE A 16 1.07 52.83 -28.44
CA ILE A 16 2.42 53.17 -27.96
C ILE A 16 2.36 54.16 -26.77
N VAL A 17 1.44 55.13 -26.78
CA VAL A 17 1.25 56.05 -25.66
C VAL A 17 0.71 55.32 -24.42
N VAL A 18 -0.20 54.36 -24.60
CA VAL A 18 -0.72 53.53 -23.49
C VAL A 18 0.38 52.63 -22.92
N LEU A 19 1.20 51.99 -23.76
CA LEU A 19 2.35 51.20 -23.29
C LEU A 19 3.43 52.07 -22.61
N GLY A 20 3.66 53.30 -23.08
CA GLY A 20 4.57 54.25 -22.44
C GLY A 20 4.07 54.78 -21.08
N LEU A 21 2.75 54.85 -20.88
CA LEU A 21 2.17 55.19 -19.57
C LEU A 21 2.24 54.01 -18.58
N ILE A 22 2.21 52.77 -19.07
CA ILE A 22 2.30 51.55 -18.24
C ILE A 22 3.72 51.33 -17.69
N THR A 23 4.77 51.76 -18.40
CA THR A 23 6.16 51.64 -17.93
C THR A 23 6.57 52.68 -16.88
N GLY A 24 5.77 53.73 -16.68
CA GLY A 24 6.00 54.76 -15.66
C GLY A 24 5.39 54.47 -14.28
N ILE A 25 4.67 53.34 -14.14
CA ILE A 25 4.00 52.97 -12.89
C ILE A 25 4.98 52.17 -12.00
N PRO A 26 5.31 52.63 -10.78
CA PRO A 26 6.23 51.93 -9.89
C PRO A 26 5.71 50.52 -9.56
N ARG A 27 6.61 49.53 -9.43
CA ARG A 27 6.27 48.11 -9.21
C ARG A 27 5.33 47.89 -8.02
N GLU A 28 5.41 48.74 -7.01
CA GLU A 28 4.55 48.72 -5.81
C GLU A 28 3.08 48.97 -6.14
N ALA A 29 2.78 49.82 -7.13
CA ALA A 29 1.40 50.07 -7.57
C ALA A 29 0.81 48.88 -8.34
N TRP A 30 1.64 48.10 -9.04
CA TRP A 30 1.21 46.84 -9.67
C TRP A 30 0.87 45.76 -8.63
N ILE A 31 1.59 45.74 -7.51
CA ILE A 31 1.29 44.85 -6.38
C ILE A 31 -0.01 45.28 -5.68
N ALA A 32 -0.25 46.58 -5.53
CA ALA A 32 -1.51 47.07 -4.96
C ALA A 32 -2.72 46.78 -5.86
N VAL A 33 -2.56 46.89 -7.19
CA VAL A 33 -3.63 46.57 -8.15
C VAL A 33 -3.90 45.06 -8.20
N SER A 34 -2.87 44.22 -8.18
CA SER A 34 -3.07 42.77 -8.14
C SER A 34 -3.73 42.31 -6.83
N ALA A 35 -3.35 42.91 -5.69
CA ALA A 35 -4.01 42.67 -4.41
C ALA A 35 -5.48 43.13 -4.43
N ALA A 36 -5.79 44.29 -5.03
CA ALA A 36 -7.16 44.78 -5.15
C ALA A 36 -8.04 43.88 -6.03
N ILE A 37 -7.48 43.31 -7.12
CA ILE A 37 -8.17 42.35 -7.98
C ILE A 37 -8.42 41.03 -7.23
N LEU A 38 -7.44 40.56 -6.46
CA LEU A 38 -7.59 39.38 -5.60
C LEU A 38 -8.64 39.58 -4.51
N CYS A 39 -8.68 40.75 -3.88
CA CYS A 39 -9.71 41.11 -2.92
C CYS A 39 -11.10 41.19 -3.58
N MET A 40 -11.24 41.79 -4.76
CA MET A 40 -12.51 41.80 -5.49
C MET A 40 -12.96 40.39 -5.89
N TYR A 41 -12.03 39.51 -6.28
CA TYR A 41 -12.34 38.11 -6.58
C TYR A 41 -12.84 37.35 -5.35
N PHE A 42 -12.21 37.55 -4.19
CA PHE A 42 -12.63 36.95 -2.92
C PHE A 42 -14.00 37.48 -2.44
N VAL A 43 -14.23 38.79 -2.58
CA VAL A 43 -15.53 39.41 -2.27
C VAL A 43 -16.61 38.88 -3.21
N TRP A 44 -16.33 38.71 -4.50
CA TRP A 44 -17.28 38.15 -5.46
C TRP A 44 -17.59 36.67 -5.20
N GLN A 45 -16.61 35.86 -4.80
CA GLN A 45 -16.85 34.47 -4.37
C GLN A 45 -17.73 34.41 -3.12
N ASN A 46 -17.49 35.27 -2.13
CA ASN A 46 -18.32 35.32 -0.91
C ASN A 46 -19.74 35.86 -1.16
N LEU A 47 -19.92 36.79 -2.10
CA LEU A 47 -21.26 37.24 -2.51
C LEU A 47 -22.05 36.18 -3.28
N LYS A 48 -21.38 35.31 -4.06
CA LYS A 48 -22.02 34.16 -4.70
C LYS A 48 -22.41 33.06 -3.70
N GLY A 49 -21.69 32.92 -2.59
CA GLY A 49 -22.04 32.00 -1.51
C GLY A 49 -23.27 32.41 -0.67
N ALA A 50 -23.71 33.68 -0.76
CA ALA A 50 -24.78 34.23 0.07
C ALA A 50 -26.17 34.29 -0.61
N GLN A 51 -26.29 33.89 -1.88
CA GLN A 51 -27.56 33.89 -2.62
C GLN A 51 -28.01 32.49 -3.03
N THR A 52 -28.46 31.66 -2.08
CA THR A 52 -29.47 30.61 -2.33
C THR A 52 -30.06 30.09 -1.01
N HIS A 53 -30.97 30.86 -0.41
CA HIS A 53 -32.05 30.31 0.40
C HIS A 53 -33.30 31.16 0.22
N ALA A 54 -34.12 30.79 -0.76
CA ALA A 54 -35.50 31.24 -0.87
C ALA A 54 -36.41 29.99 -0.82
N ARG A 55 -37.11 29.82 0.31
CA ARG A 55 -38.25 28.90 0.45
C ARG A 55 -39.40 29.38 -0.46
N PRO A 56 -40.17 28.47 -1.09
CA PRO A 56 -41.56 28.75 -1.38
C PRO A 56 -42.48 28.14 -0.31
N ALA A 57 -43.60 28.83 -0.13
CA ALA A 57 -44.56 28.68 0.94
C ALA A 57 -45.47 27.45 0.79
N ILE A 58 -45.97 27.04 1.96
CA ILE A 58 -47.06 26.10 2.17
C ILE A 58 -48.35 26.65 1.55
N ASN A 59 -49.03 25.85 0.73
CA ASN A 59 -50.48 25.91 0.58
C ASN A 59 -51.07 24.51 0.77
N ARG A 60 -51.90 24.40 1.82
CA ARG A 60 -52.88 23.34 2.03
C ARG A 60 -54.12 23.72 1.22
N ASP A 61 -54.66 22.82 0.40
CA ASP A 61 -56.02 22.34 0.64
C ASP A 61 -56.40 21.07 -0.11
N MET A 62 -57.06 20.19 0.66
CA MET A 62 -58.10 19.20 0.36
C MET A 62 -57.93 18.03 -0.64
N GLN A 63 -57.81 16.83 -0.04
CA GLN A 63 -58.72 15.67 -0.16
C GLN A 63 -59.56 15.51 -1.46
N LYS A 64 -59.30 14.43 -2.21
CA LYS A 64 -60.33 13.40 -2.51
C LYS A 64 -59.76 12.08 -3.03
N THR A 65 -60.41 11.02 -2.58
CA THR A 65 -60.29 9.58 -2.87
C THR A 65 -60.59 9.19 -4.31
N ALA A 66 -59.97 8.06 -4.72
CA ALA A 66 -60.43 7.04 -5.67
C ALA A 66 -60.75 7.44 -7.13
N ALA A 67 -60.02 6.84 -8.09
CA ALA A 67 -60.59 6.01 -9.16
C ALA A 67 -59.52 5.61 -10.19
N ILE A 68 -59.60 4.35 -10.60
CA ILE A 68 -59.04 3.76 -11.83
C ILE A 68 -59.48 4.58 -13.04
N PRO A 69 -58.65 4.70 -14.09
CA PRO A 69 -59.15 4.81 -15.46
C PRO A 69 -58.78 3.56 -16.26
N ASP A 70 -59.83 2.84 -16.65
CA ASP A 70 -59.84 1.72 -17.58
C ASP A 70 -60.11 2.26 -19.01
N MET A 71 -59.27 1.81 -19.94
CA MET A 71 -59.46 1.50 -21.37
C MET A 71 -60.09 2.46 -22.40
N GLY A 72 -59.49 2.37 -23.59
CA GLY A 72 -60.07 2.65 -24.92
C GLY A 72 -59.17 3.57 -25.75
N ASP A 73 -58.80 3.31 -27.00
CA ASP A 73 -59.10 2.27 -27.98
C ASP A 73 -58.09 2.46 -29.13
N TYR A 74 -57.51 1.39 -29.67
CA TYR A 74 -57.23 1.35 -31.11
C TYR A 74 -57.45 -0.09 -31.61
N GLN A 75 -58.54 -0.22 -32.36
CA GLN A 75 -58.99 -1.42 -33.06
C GLN A 75 -58.08 -1.72 -34.25
N MET A 76 -57.76 -2.99 -34.46
CA MET A 76 -57.29 -3.53 -35.74
C MET A 76 -58.21 -4.68 -36.13
N ALA A 77 -58.79 -4.59 -37.32
CA ALA A 77 -59.60 -5.64 -37.97
C ALA A 77 -59.44 -5.49 -39.51
N PRO A 78 -59.76 -6.52 -40.33
CA PRO A 78 -58.77 -7.27 -41.12
C PRO A 78 -59.08 -7.35 -42.63
N SER A 79 -58.14 -7.83 -43.45
CA SER A 79 -58.34 -8.39 -44.81
C SER A 79 -57.08 -9.19 -45.20
N GLN A 80 -57.14 -10.53 -45.38
CA GLN A 80 -57.46 -11.30 -46.62
C GLN A 80 -56.42 -11.09 -47.75
N LEU A 81 -55.94 -12.05 -48.55
CA LEU A 81 -56.04 -13.52 -48.73
C LEU A 81 -55.03 -13.93 -49.85
N GLU A 82 -55.07 -15.20 -50.30
CA GLU A 82 -54.31 -15.90 -51.39
C GLU A 82 -53.03 -16.61 -50.89
N THR A 83 -52.92 -17.94 -50.71
CA THR A 83 -53.48 -19.19 -51.31
C THR A 83 -52.75 -19.69 -52.55
N GLU A 84 -52.03 -20.83 -52.41
CA GLU A 84 -51.83 -21.94 -53.37
C GLU A 84 -50.76 -22.89 -52.74
N TYR A 85 -50.81 -24.23 -52.70
CA TYR A 85 -51.57 -25.29 -53.40
C TYR A 85 -51.69 -26.50 -52.44
N SER A 86 -52.84 -27.18 -52.45
CA SER A 86 -53.00 -28.56 -51.93
C SER A 86 -52.87 -29.57 -53.06
N ALA A 87 -52.31 -30.74 -52.77
CA ALA A 87 -52.64 -31.98 -53.47
C ALA A 87 -52.93 -33.07 -52.41
N ALA A 88 -54.09 -33.69 -52.54
CA ALA A 88 -54.61 -34.78 -51.71
C ALA A 88 -54.94 -36.00 -52.59
N ALA A 89 -55.31 -37.10 -51.92
CA ALA A 89 -55.89 -38.36 -52.41
C ALA A 89 -54.84 -39.45 -52.81
N ASP A 90 -55.03 -40.75 -52.59
CA ASP A 90 -56.14 -41.54 -52.05
C ASP A 90 -55.67 -43.00 -51.79
N GLU A 91 -56.48 -43.78 -51.05
CA GLU A 91 -56.64 -45.26 -51.11
C GLU A 91 -55.44 -46.21 -50.80
N SER A 92 -55.54 -47.41 -50.22
CA SER A 92 -56.59 -48.28 -49.63
C SER A 92 -55.89 -49.54 -49.04
N ALA A 93 -56.63 -50.37 -48.27
CA ALA A 93 -56.38 -51.79 -47.93
C ALA A 93 -55.19 -52.14 -46.97
N GLN A 94 -55.23 -53.10 -46.03
CA GLN A 94 -56.12 -54.23 -45.72
C GLN A 94 -55.75 -54.78 -44.31
N LYS A 95 -56.74 -55.30 -43.57
CA LYS A 95 -56.57 -56.26 -42.45
C LYS A 95 -56.75 -57.68 -43.02
N PRO A 96 -56.14 -58.73 -42.42
CA PRO A 96 -56.91 -59.55 -41.49
C PRO A 96 -56.14 -60.09 -40.27
N SER A 97 -56.93 -60.54 -39.29
CA SER A 97 -56.68 -61.15 -37.99
C SER A 97 -56.18 -62.61 -38.02
N VAL A 98 -55.45 -63.07 -36.98
CA VAL A 98 -55.71 -64.30 -36.17
C VAL A 98 -55.06 -64.15 -34.76
N ASP A 99 -55.79 -64.60 -33.73
CA ASP A 99 -55.40 -64.89 -32.32
C ASP A 99 -54.11 -65.77 -32.22
N GLU A 100 -53.35 -65.90 -31.14
CA GLU A 100 -53.65 -66.13 -29.73
C GLU A 100 -52.30 -66.06 -28.95
N ASP A 101 -52.21 -65.37 -27.80
CA ASP A 101 -51.83 -65.95 -26.49
C ASP A 101 -51.41 -64.90 -25.43
N LYS A 102 -51.84 -65.16 -24.20
CA LYS A 102 -51.85 -64.25 -23.03
C LYS A 102 -50.52 -64.18 -22.27
N LYS A 103 -50.16 -62.98 -21.79
CA LYS A 103 -49.69 -62.75 -20.39
C LYS A 103 -49.79 -61.26 -20.00
N PRO A 104 -50.18 -60.94 -18.74
CA PRO A 104 -50.62 -59.60 -18.38
C PRO A 104 -49.44 -58.70 -17.99
N LYS A 105 -49.36 -57.49 -18.56
CA LYS A 105 -48.57 -56.40 -17.99
C LYS A 105 -49.48 -55.48 -17.20
N SER A 106 -49.13 -55.32 -15.93
CA SER A 106 -49.72 -54.46 -14.92
C SER A 106 -49.98 -53.04 -15.43
N LYS A 107 -51.20 -52.55 -15.18
CA LYS A 107 -51.52 -51.12 -15.20
C LYS A 107 -50.57 -50.38 -14.26
N GLN A 108 -49.69 -49.54 -14.79
CA GLN A 108 -49.09 -48.47 -14.01
C GLN A 108 -50.13 -47.34 -13.83
N PRO A 109 -50.20 -46.70 -12.66
CA PRO A 109 -51.14 -45.62 -12.41
C PRO A 109 -50.72 -44.39 -13.21
N ASP A 110 -51.71 -43.76 -13.84
CA ASP A 110 -51.61 -42.45 -14.46
C ASP A 110 -51.35 -41.40 -13.37
N VAL A 111 -50.07 -41.14 -13.08
CA VAL A 111 -49.66 -40.03 -12.23
C VAL A 111 -49.68 -38.78 -13.10
N SER A 112 -50.84 -38.12 -13.10
CA SER A 112 -51.03 -36.67 -13.27
C SER A 112 -49.87 -35.94 -13.97
N ARG A 113 -49.91 -35.92 -15.31
CA ARG A 113 -49.21 -34.93 -16.17
C ARG A 113 -49.82 -33.54 -15.97
N GLY A 114 -49.74 -33.01 -14.75
CA GLY A 114 -50.23 -31.69 -14.38
C GLY A 114 -49.23 -30.59 -14.76
N SER A 115 -49.53 -29.87 -15.84
CA SER A 115 -49.02 -28.53 -16.18
C SER A 115 -47.50 -28.35 -16.44
N LEU A 116 -46.93 -29.10 -17.39
CA LEU A 116 -45.62 -28.77 -18.01
C LEU A 116 -45.73 -27.67 -19.09
N ALA A 117 -46.55 -26.64 -18.86
CA ALA A 117 -46.76 -25.60 -19.85
C ALA A 117 -45.87 -24.37 -19.66
N ARG A 118 -45.33 -24.07 -18.47
CA ARG A 118 -44.48 -22.88 -18.23
C ARG A 118 -43.30 -23.25 -17.34
N ALA A 119 -42.11 -22.73 -17.62
CA ALA A 119 -40.96 -22.90 -16.73
C ALA A 119 -41.28 -22.31 -15.35
N SER A 120 -41.08 -23.10 -14.29
CA SER A 120 -41.36 -22.72 -12.90
C SER A 120 -40.17 -23.02 -12.00
N TRP A 121 -39.92 -22.10 -11.07
CA TRP A 121 -38.93 -22.29 -9.99
C TRP A 121 -39.47 -23.28 -8.97
N LEU A 122 -38.68 -24.30 -8.65
CA LEU A 122 -38.91 -25.16 -7.50
C LEU A 122 -38.18 -24.59 -6.28
N ARG A 123 -38.93 -24.37 -5.22
CA ARG A 123 -38.42 -23.76 -4.00
C ARG A 123 -37.44 -24.70 -3.27
N PRO A 124 -36.60 -24.16 -2.38
CA PRO A 124 -35.76 -24.99 -1.51
C PRO A 124 -36.55 -26.11 -0.82
N GLY A 125 -36.13 -27.36 -1.02
CA GLY A 125 -36.75 -28.55 -0.44
C GLY A 125 -38.01 -29.07 -1.14
N GLU A 126 -38.41 -28.49 -2.28
CA GLU A 126 -39.48 -29.04 -3.11
C GLU A 126 -38.96 -30.21 -3.96
N LEU A 127 -39.71 -31.31 -3.95
CA LEU A 127 -39.38 -32.52 -4.70
C LEU A 127 -39.89 -32.43 -6.14
N ALA A 128 -39.07 -32.89 -7.09
CA ALA A 128 -39.49 -33.15 -8.46
C ALA A 128 -39.02 -34.50 -8.98
N VAL A 129 -39.70 -34.99 -10.02
CA VAL A 129 -39.32 -36.20 -10.73
C VAL A 129 -39.11 -35.83 -12.21
N VAL A 130 -37.89 -36.03 -12.71
CA VAL A 130 -37.53 -35.74 -14.10
C VAL A 130 -36.92 -37.00 -14.70
N ALA A 131 -37.45 -37.47 -15.83
CA ALA A 131 -37.01 -38.70 -16.49
C ALA A 131 -36.91 -39.93 -15.54
N GLY A 132 -37.79 -40.00 -14.53
CA GLY A 132 -37.79 -41.08 -13.52
C GLY A 132 -36.77 -40.92 -12.38
N ILE A 133 -36.03 -39.82 -12.33
CA ILE A 133 -35.05 -39.50 -11.29
C ILE A 133 -35.67 -38.55 -10.27
N ASN A 134 -35.58 -38.87 -8.98
CA ASN A 134 -36.07 -38.04 -7.89
C ASN A 134 -35.05 -36.93 -7.57
N LEU A 135 -35.51 -35.68 -7.58
CA LEU A 135 -34.75 -34.49 -7.24
C LEU A 135 -35.31 -33.94 -5.92
N PRO A 136 -34.65 -34.16 -4.77
CA PRO A 136 -35.26 -33.91 -3.46
C PRO A 136 -35.18 -32.45 -2.98
N ASP A 137 -34.22 -31.67 -3.49
CA ASP A 137 -33.77 -30.43 -2.84
C ASP A 137 -34.27 -29.13 -3.48
N GLY A 138 -34.95 -29.19 -4.64
CA GLY A 138 -35.39 -28.02 -5.40
C GLY A 138 -34.24 -27.07 -5.79
N MET A 139 -34.51 -25.76 -5.77
CA MET A 139 -33.63 -24.67 -6.24
C MET A 139 -33.27 -24.76 -7.73
N ILE A 140 -34.21 -25.24 -8.54
CA ILE A 140 -34.04 -25.49 -9.97
C ILE A 140 -35.26 -24.99 -10.74
N TYR A 141 -35.06 -24.65 -12.00
CA TYR A 141 -36.14 -24.35 -12.91
C TYR A 141 -36.51 -25.59 -13.72
N ILE A 142 -37.80 -25.94 -13.70
CA ILE A 142 -38.35 -27.05 -14.51
C ILE A 142 -39.47 -26.53 -15.41
N GLY A 143 -39.42 -26.88 -16.69
CA GLY A 143 -40.51 -26.69 -17.64
C GLY A 143 -40.07 -26.37 -19.06
N ASN A 144 -41.02 -25.97 -19.91
CA ASN A 144 -40.76 -25.69 -21.32
C ASN A 144 -40.39 -24.20 -21.54
N LYS A 145 -39.21 -23.97 -22.12
CA LYS A 145 -38.66 -22.64 -22.43
C LYS A 145 -39.51 -21.82 -23.40
N TYR A 146 -40.16 -22.46 -24.37
CA TYR A 146 -40.90 -21.77 -25.45
C TYR A 146 -42.27 -21.22 -25.05
N LYS A 147 -42.69 -21.46 -23.81
CA LYS A 147 -43.97 -20.99 -23.25
C LYS A 147 -43.77 -20.07 -22.04
N SER A 148 -42.54 -19.65 -21.80
CA SER A 148 -42.19 -18.68 -20.76
C SER A 148 -42.29 -17.26 -21.32
N ASN A 149 -42.97 -16.36 -20.61
CA ASN A 149 -42.95 -14.91 -20.90
C ASN A 149 -41.64 -14.24 -20.44
N ARG A 150 -40.66 -15.02 -19.97
CA ARG A 150 -39.35 -14.52 -19.54
C ARG A 150 -38.46 -14.47 -20.78
N THR A 151 -38.02 -13.27 -21.15
CA THR A 151 -37.06 -13.06 -22.24
C THR A 151 -35.73 -13.74 -21.89
N GLY A 152 -35.29 -14.69 -22.71
CA GLY A 152 -34.05 -15.45 -22.52
C GLY A 152 -34.33 -16.94 -22.34
N ALA A 153 -33.90 -17.77 -23.30
CA ALA A 153 -33.80 -19.20 -23.09
C ALA A 153 -32.68 -19.43 -22.08
N GLU A 154 -33.04 -19.57 -20.81
CA GLU A 154 -32.04 -19.70 -19.77
C GLU A 154 -31.36 -21.08 -19.82
N PRO A 155 -30.01 -21.13 -19.91
CA PRO A 155 -29.26 -22.38 -19.98
C PRO A 155 -29.58 -23.36 -18.83
N ALA A 156 -29.97 -22.86 -17.66
CA ALA A 156 -30.24 -23.65 -16.46
C ALA A 156 -31.59 -24.41 -16.46
N PHE A 157 -32.47 -24.16 -17.43
CA PHE A 157 -33.83 -24.69 -17.40
C PHE A 157 -33.88 -26.18 -17.77
N ILE A 158 -34.33 -27.00 -16.83
CA ILE A 158 -34.53 -28.43 -17.04
C ILE A 158 -35.85 -28.61 -17.81
N ASN A 159 -35.74 -29.04 -19.06
CA ASN A 159 -36.89 -29.36 -19.90
C ASN A 159 -37.18 -30.87 -19.84
N PRO A 160 -38.26 -31.33 -19.16
CA PRO A 160 -38.56 -32.75 -19.00
C PRO A 160 -38.95 -33.47 -20.28
N SER A 161 -39.18 -32.75 -21.39
CA SER A 161 -39.48 -33.33 -22.70
C SER A 161 -38.24 -33.74 -23.49
N MET A 162 -37.03 -33.43 -23.00
CA MET A 162 -35.79 -33.79 -23.70
C MET A 162 -35.33 -35.20 -23.34
N GLU A 163 -34.63 -35.84 -24.28
CA GLU A 163 -34.10 -37.19 -24.07
C GLU A 163 -32.99 -37.20 -23.01
N VAL A 164 -33.05 -38.21 -22.13
CA VAL A 164 -32.12 -38.46 -21.03
C VAL A 164 -31.71 -39.93 -21.14
N ALA A 165 -30.40 -40.21 -21.04
CA ALA A 165 -29.89 -41.58 -21.11
C ALA A 165 -30.46 -42.46 -19.98
N THR A 166 -30.68 -43.74 -20.28
CA THR A 166 -31.24 -44.71 -19.32
C THR A 166 -30.19 -45.26 -18.35
N GLU A 167 -28.95 -45.42 -18.82
CA GLU A 167 -27.85 -45.95 -18.01
C GLU A 167 -27.24 -44.86 -17.14
N ASP A 168 -26.71 -45.26 -16.00
CA ASP A 168 -26.02 -44.35 -15.09
C ASP A 168 -24.69 -43.91 -15.69
N VAL A 169 -24.40 -42.61 -15.56
CA VAL A 169 -23.22 -41.98 -16.15
C VAL A 169 -22.22 -41.67 -15.05
N ASP A 170 -20.93 -41.81 -15.35
CA ASP A 170 -19.87 -41.32 -14.48
C ASP A 170 -19.87 -39.78 -14.51
N ILE A 171 -20.35 -39.17 -13.43
CA ILE A 171 -20.47 -37.71 -13.27
C ILE A 171 -19.12 -36.99 -13.25
N SER A 172 -17.99 -37.70 -13.22
CA SER A 172 -16.65 -37.09 -13.33
C SER A 172 -16.21 -36.83 -14.77
N LEU A 173 -16.93 -37.39 -15.76
CA LEU A 173 -16.61 -37.21 -17.16
C LEU A 173 -17.00 -35.79 -17.64
N PRO A 174 -16.14 -35.11 -18.41
CA PRO A 174 -16.41 -33.79 -18.98
C PRO A 174 -17.36 -33.90 -20.18
N LEU A 175 -18.63 -34.18 -19.91
CA LEU A 175 -19.68 -34.33 -20.93
C LEU A 175 -20.38 -33.02 -21.29
N ILE A 176 -20.07 -31.94 -20.59
CA ILE A 176 -20.62 -30.60 -20.80
C ILE A 176 -19.49 -29.68 -21.29
N ASP A 177 -19.79 -28.87 -22.31
CA ASP A 177 -18.88 -27.88 -22.85
C ASP A 177 -18.61 -26.72 -21.86
N SER A 178 -17.63 -25.88 -22.18
CA SER A 178 -17.23 -24.74 -21.33
C SER A 178 -18.34 -23.67 -21.12
N ALA A 179 -19.42 -23.70 -21.90
CA ALA A 179 -20.62 -22.89 -21.72
C ALA A 179 -21.87 -23.81 -21.58
N PRO A 180 -22.15 -24.31 -20.37
CA PRO A 180 -23.24 -25.27 -20.13
C PRO A 180 -24.62 -24.73 -20.55
N ASP A 181 -25.36 -25.49 -21.35
CA ASP A 181 -26.79 -25.26 -21.63
C ASP A 181 -27.51 -26.60 -21.66
N TYR A 182 -28.49 -26.77 -20.76
CA TYR A 182 -29.24 -28.01 -20.62
C TYR A 182 -29.90 -28.46 -21.94
N SER A 183 -30.29 -27.50 -22.78
CA SER A 183 -30.95 -27.77 -24.04
C SER A 183 -30.00 -28.22 -25.15
N THR A 184 -28.71 -27.94 -25.06
CA THR A 184 -27.70 -28.42 -26.02
C THR A 184 -26.95 -29.66 -25.52
N CYS A 185 -26.98 -29.94 -24.21
CA CYS A 185 -26.38 -31.14 -23.63
C CYS A 185 -26.82 -32.45 -24.31
N SER A 186 -25.90 -33.42 -24.41
CA SER A 186 -26.25 -34.79 -24.83
C SER A 186 -27.18 -35.48 -23.83
N PRO A 187 -27.91 -36.54 -24.22
CA PRO A 187 -28.72 -37.33 -23.29
C PRO A 187 -27.93 -37.86 -22.08
N GLU A 188 -26.66 -38.21 -22.26
CA GLU A 188 -25.74 -38.67 -21.22
C GLU A 188 -25.36 -37.54 -20.27
N ALA A 189 -25.03 -36.35 -20.80
CA ALA A 189 -24.76 -35.17 -19.99
C ALA A 189 -25.97 -34.75 -19.16
N ARG A 190 -27.19 -34.79 -19.74
CA ARG A 190 -28.43 -34.53 -18.98
C ARG A 190 -28.64 -35.56 -17.86
N LYS A 191 -28.36 -36.84 -18.12
CA LYS A 191 -28.45 -37.90 -17.13
C LYS A 191 -27.45 -37.68 -15.99
N GLY A 192 -26.19 -37.39 -16.30
CA GLY A 192 -25.16 -37.06 -15.29
C GLY A 192 -25.53 -35.85 -14.43
N TYR A 193 -26.06 -34.79 -15.04
CA TYR A 193 -26.56 -33.62 -14.30
C TYR A 193 -27.69 -33.97 -13.33
N LEU A 194 -28.69 -34.73 -13.79
CA LEU A 194 -29.81 -35.16 -12.96
C LEU A 194 -29.38 -36.12 -11.84
N GLN A 195 -28.41 -37.00 -12.09
CA GLN A 195 -27.81 -37.85 -11.06
C GLN A 195 -27.13 -37.00 -9.97
N TRP A 196 -26.29 -36.05 -10.37
CA TRP A 196 -25.62 -35.13 -9.43
C TRP A 196 -26.62 -34.32 -8.58
N LEU A 197 -27.72 -33.84 -9.19
CA LEU A 197 -28.81 -33.18 -8.47
C LEU A 197 -29.52 -34.14 -7.48
N SER A 198 -29.77 -35.38 -7.88
CA SER A 198 -30.45 -36.38 -7.04
C SER A 198 -29.63 -36.81 -5.81
N GLU A 199 -28.29 -36.75 -5.91
CA GLU A 199 -27.36 -37.08 -4.83
C GLU A 199 -27.17 -35.94 -3.82
N GLY A 200 -27.84 -34.82 -4.03
CA GLY A 200 -27.79 -33.63 -3.16
C GLY A 200 -26.59 -32.71 -3.45
N ARG A 201 -26.10 -32.70 -4.70
CA ARG A 201 -25.10 -31.71 -5.16
C ARG A 201 -23.84 -31.67 -4.29
N LYS A 202 -23.33 -32.85 -3.91
CA LYS A 202 -22.27 -33.00 -2.90
C LYS A 202 -21.04 -33.76 -3.37
N SER A 203 -21.08 -34.38 -4.54
CA SER A 203 -19.97 -35.20 -5.04
C SER A 203 -18.79 -34.31 -5.45
N PRO A 204 -17.62 -34.39 -4.79
CA PRO A 204 -16.48 -33.51 -5.07
C PRO A 204 -15.80 -33.82 -6.40
N THR A 205 -16.08 -34.97 -7.01
CA THR A 205 -15.51 -35.41 -8.30
C THR A 205 -16.42 -35.08 -9.48
N ALA A 206 -17.57 -34.46 -9.25
CA ALA A 206 -18.48 -34.06 -10.33
C ALA A 206 -17.80 -33.06 -11.27
N ASP A 207 -18.04 -33.21 -12.56
CA ASP A 207 -17.60 -32.24 -13.56
C ASP A 207 -18.18 -30.85 -13.25
N ILE A 208 -17.34 -29.82 -13.43
CA ILE A 208 -17.70 -28.45 -13.05
C ILE A 208 -18.84 -27.89 -13.90
N GLY A 209 -19.06 -28.41 -15.11
CA GLY A 209 -20.16 -28.02 -15.99
C GLY A 209 -21.53 -28.25 -15.35
N TYR A 210 -21.69 -29.33 -14.57
CA TYR A 210 -22.91 -29.58 -13.80
C TYR A 210 -23.15 -28.52 -12.71
N VAL A 211 -22.07 -28.11 -12.04
CA VAL A 211 -22.12 -27.08 -10.99
C VAL A 211 -22.50 -25.73 -11.58
N PHE A 212 -21.89 -25.36 -12.72
CA PHE A 212 -22.21 -24.12 -13.43
C PHE A 212 -23.66 -24.09 -13.93
N LEU A 213 -24.15 -25.20 -14.48
CA LEU A 213 -25.53 -25.30 -14.96
C LEU A 213 -26.57 -25.06 -13.84
N PHE A 214 -26.30 -25.58 -12.64
CA PHE A 214 -27.09 -25.28 -11.45
C PHE A 214 -26.90 -23.84 -10.96
N PHE A 215 -25.66 -23.36 -10.92
CA PHE A 215 -25.32 -22.00 -10.52
C PHE A 215 -26.03 -20.94 -11.37
N TYR A 216 -26.19 -21.16 -12.69
CA TYR A 216 -26.94 -20.28 -13.58
C TYR A 216 -28.41 -20.11 -13.14
N GLY A 217 -29.03 -21.16 -12.59
CA GLY A 217 -30.37 -21.08 -12.02
C GLY A 217 -30.42 -20.22 -10.75
N LEU A 218 -29.43 -20.37 -9.86
CA LEU A 218 -29.30 -19.52 -8.67
C LEU A 218 -29.06 -18.05 -9.06
N GLU A 219 -28.18 -17.84 -10.04
CA GLU A 219 -27.84 -16.52 -10.58
C GLU A 219 -29.07 -15.81 -11.15
N HIS A 220 -29.88 -16.48 -11.98
CA HIS A 220 -31.14 -15.89 -12.44
C HIS A 220 -32.13 -15.61 -11.31
N ARG A 221 -32.23 -16.53 -10.33
CA ARG A 221 -33.13 -16.35 -9.20
C ARG A 221 -32.78 -15.07 -8.41
N VAL A 222 -31.47 -14.80 -8.29
CA VAL A 222 -30.93 -13.62 -7.61
C VAL A 222 -31.08 -12.35 -8.45
N LEU A 223 -30.68 -12.39 -9.71
CA LEU A 223 -30.54 -11.20 -10.55
C LEU A 223 -31.85 -10.75 -11.21
N ILE A 224 -32.67 -11.70 -11.65
CA ILE A 224 -33.91 -11.41 -12.39
C ILE A 224 -35.12 -11.53 -11.47
N ASP A 225 -35.30 -12.69 -10.83
CA ASP A 225 -36.52 -12.95 -10.07
C ASP A 225 -36.58 -12.11 -8.77
N ALA A 226 -35.50 -12.02 -7.99
CA ALA A 226 -35.49 -11.25 -6.75
C ALA A 226 -35.58 -9.72 -6.94
N ALA A 227 -35.36 -9.23 -8.17
CA ALA A 227 -35.56 -7.82 -8.51
C ALA A 227 -37.05 -7.43 -8.57
N ILE A 228 -37.93 -8.39 -8.91
CA ILE A 228 -39.37 -8.14 -9.11
C ILE A 228 -40.27 -8.91 -8.12
N ASP A 229 -39.82 -10.05 -7.60
CA ASP A 229 -40.60 -10.93 -6.73
C ASP A 229 -40.11 -10.88 -5.26
N PRO A 230 -40.93 -10.40 -4.31
CA PRO A 230 -40.57 -10.37 -2.90
C PRO A 230 -40.40 -11.76 -2.27
N VAL A 231 -40.99 -12.82 -2.86
CA VAL A 231 -40.77 -14.20 -2.40
C VAL A 231 -39.35 -14.64 -2.75
N ALA A 232 -38.91 -14.43 -4.00
CA ALA A 232 -37.52 -14.68 -4.41
C ALA A 232 -36.51 -13.88 -3.55
N LYS A 233 -36.83 -12.63 -3.21
CA LYS A 233 -35.98 -11.81 -2.32
C LYS A 233 -35.84 -12.36 -0.90
N LYS A 234 -36.83 -13.10 -0.38
CA LYS A 234 -36.76 -13.77 0.93
C LYS A 234 -35.93 -15.06 0.89
N GLU A 235 -35.73 -15.64 -0.29
CA GLU A 235 -34.91 -16.85 -0.48
C GLU A 235 -33.40 -16.56 -0.53
N LEU A 236 -33.00 -15.28 -0.71
CA LEU A 236 -31.59 -14.88 -0.83
C LEU A 236 -30.65 -15.44 0.27
N PRO A 237 -31.00 -15.44 1.58
CA PRO A 237 -30.13 -16.02 2.60
C PRO A 237 -29.92 -17.54 2.44
N ILE A 238 -30.91 -18.25 1.91
CA ILE A 238 -30.83 -19.69 1.65
C ILE A 238 -29.93 -19.93 0.42
N ILE A 239 -30.08 -19.11 -0.62
CA ILE A 239 -29.24 -19.16 -1.82
C ILE A 239 -27.78 -18.83 -1.47
N GLU A 240 -27.54 -17.83 -0.60
CA GLU A 240 -26.22 -17.47 -0.09
C GLU A 240 -25.53 -18.65 0.62
N SER A 241 -26.29 -19.37 1.47
CA SER A 241 -25.81 -20.58 2.13
C SER A 241 -25.47 -21.69 1.14
N GLU A 242 -26.28 -21.85 0.08
CA GLU A 242 -26.02 -22.88 -0.95
C GLU A 242 -24.79 -22.54 -1.80
N ILE A 243 -24.63 -21.28 -2.22
CA ILE A 243 -23.43 -20.84 -2.95
C ILE A 243 -22.18 -21.03 -2.08
N SER A 244 -22.25 -20.69 -0.79
CA SER A 244 -21.14 -20.90 0.16
C SER A 244 -20.80 -22.38 0.33
N ARG A 245 -21.81 -23.26 0.38
CA ARG A 245 -21.61 -24.72 0.43
C ARG A 245 -20.93 -25.24 -0.84
N LEU A 246 -21.38 -24.78 -2.02
CA LEU A 246 -20.76 -25.15 -3.30
C LEU A 246 -19.32 -24.64 -3.39
N LEU A 247 -19.02 -23.43 -2.93
CA LEU A 247 -17.66 -22.89 -2.85
C LEU A 247 -16.75 -23.76 -1.98
N ASN A 248 -17.25 -24.27 -0.85
CA ASN A 248 -16.46 -25.16 0.01
C ASN A 248 -16.11 -26.50 -0.66
N ILE A 249 -16.93 -26.98 -1.60
CA ILE A 249 -16.72 -28.25 -2.31
C ILE A 249 -15.89 -28.03 -3.59
N TYR A 250 -16.25 -27.03 -4.39
CA TYR A 250 -15.76 -26.82 -5.76
C TYR A 250 -14.88 -25.58 -5.92
N GLY A 251 -14.61 -24.82 -4.85
CA GLY A 251 -13.86 -23.56 -4.89
C GLY A 251 -12.39 -23.68 -5.32
N LYS A 252 -11.88 -24.90 -5.55
CA LYS A 252 -10.57 -25.12 -6.21
C LYS A 252 -10.60 -24.76 -7.70
N ASN A 253 -11.78 -24.74 -8.33
CA ASN A 253 -11.92 -24.26 -9.69
C ASN A 253 -11.93 -22.73 -9.69
N ASN A 254 -10.92 -22.11 -10.30
CA ASN A 254 -10.73 -20.65 -10.28
C ASN A 254 -11.93 -19.89 -10.87
N ALA A 255 -12.49 -20.35 -11.98
CA ALA A 255 -13.62 -19.70 -12.64
C ALA A 255 -14.88 -19.73 -11.75
N PHE A 256 -15.23 -20.91 -11.23
CA PHE A 256 -16.38 -21.04 -10.34
C PHE A 256 -16.19 -20.23 -9.05
N ASN A 257 -14.99 -20.28 -8.47
CA ASN A 257 -14.62 -19.50 -7.30
C ASN A 257 -14.86 -18.00 -7.53
N HIS A 258 -14.35 -17.46 -8.64
CA HIS A 258 -14.51 -16.06 -9.02
C HIS A 258 -15.99 -15.65 -9.14
N TYR A 259 -16.79 -16.35 -9.95
CA TYR A 259 -18.20 -15.98 -10.17
C TYR A 259 -19.06 -16.13 -8.90
N ALA A 260 -18.84 -17.20 -8.13
CA ALA A 260 -19.60 -17.43 -6.91
C ALA A 260 -19.25 -16.42 -5.81
N GLN A 261 -17.97 -16.07 -5.64
CA GLN A 261 -17.57 -15.02 -4.69
C GLN A 261 -18.15 -13.65 -5.07
N ASN A 262 -18.09 -13.28 -6.36
CA ASN A 262 -18.63 -12.01 -6.83
C ASN A 262 -20.17 -11.95 -6.66
N LEU A 263 -20.86 -13.08 -6.86
CA LEU A 263 -22.31 -13.14 -6.64
C LEU A 263 -22.65 -13.00 -5.15
N LEU A 264 -21.86 -13.60 -4.26
CA LEU A 264 -22.01 -13.41 -2.82
C LEU A 264 -21.81 -11.94 -2.42
N VAL A 265 -20.83 -11.25 -3.01
CA VAL A 265 -20.63 -9.80 -2.80
C VAL A 265 -21.85 -9.01 -3.27
N TYR A 266 -22.41 -9.34 -4.44
CA TYR A 266 -23.62 -8.70 -4.97
C TYR A 266 -24.86 -8.93 -4.10
N ILE A 267 -25.03 -10.14 -3.55
CA ILE A 267 -26.15 -10.48 -2.65
C ILE A 267 -25.95 -9.87 -1.25
N SER A 268 -24.70 -9.63 -0.86
CA SER A 268 -24.35 -9.25 0.51
C SER A 268 -25.13 -8.01 0.96
N ARG A 269 -25.87 -8.17 2.05
CA ARG A 269 -26.64 -7.08 2.65
C ARG A 269 -25.77 -6.37 3.66
N VAL A 270 -25.02 -5.37 3.19
CA VAL A 270 -24.44 -4.41 4.13
C VAL A 270 -25.56 -3.53 4.65
N ASN A 271 -25.71 -3.47 5.98
CA ASN A 271 -26.68 -2.59 6.61
C ASN A 271 -26.18 -1.13 6.52
N ILE A 272 -26.59 -0.43 5.48
CA ILE A 272 -26.13 0.94 5.18
C ILE A 272 -26.64 1.94 6.24
N ASP A 273 -27.74 1.63 6.93
CA ASP A 273 -28.32 2.49 7.98
C ASP A 273 -27.47 2.47 9.25
N GLU A 274 -26.69 1.41 9.47
CA GLU A 274 -25.74 1.32 10.56
C GLU A 274 -24.43 2.02 10.19
N LYS A 275 -23.92 2.85 11.11
CA LYS A 275 -22.64 3.55 10.93
C LYS A 275 -21.49 2.59 11.19
N LEU A 276 -21.07 1.86 10.15
CA LEU A 276 -20.04 0.83 10.22
C LEU A 276 -18.73 1.35 10.77
N TYR A 277 -18.38 2.61 10.47
CA TYR A 277 -17.15 3.24 10.95
C TYR A 277 -17.07 3.40 12.48
N LEU A 278 -18.18 3.23 13.21
CA LEU A 278 -18.20 3.20 14.68
C LEU A 278 -17.80 1.83 15.25
N SER A 279 -17.77 0.80 14.42
CA SER A 279 -17.30 -0.54 14.76
C SER A 279 -15.87 -0.77 14.24
N PRO A 280 -15.15 -1.79 14.76
CA PRO A 280 -13.85 -2.19 14.20
C PRO A 280 -13.96 -2.47 12.69
N PRO A 281 -12.95 -2.08 11.89
CA PRO A 281 -12.99 -2.33 10.45
C PRO A 281 -13.04 -3.84 10.15
N PRO A 282 -13.63 -4.24 9.01
CA PRO A 282 -13.67 -5.63 8.60
C PRO A 282 -12.25 -6.16 8.37
N VAL A 283 -12.02 -7.42 8.72
CA VAL A 283 -10.75 -8.10 8.46
C VAL A 283 -10.59 -8.26 6.94
N ALA A 284 -9.45 -7.82 6.41
CA ALA A 284 -9.10 -8.07 5.01
C ALA A 284 -9.03 -9.58 4.77
N ARG A 285 -9.79 -10.09 3.80
CA ARG A 285 -9.69 -11.49 3.38
C ARG A 285 -8.42 -11.66 2.53
N GLU A 286 -7.76 -12.81 2.67
CA GLU A 286 -6.60 -13.14 1.85
C GLU A 286 -6.99 -13.20 0.36
N ALA A 287 -6.21 -12.52 -0.49
CA ALA A 287 -6.20 -12.68 -1.96
C ALA A 287 -7.51 -12.36 -2.71
N SER A 288 -8.23 -11.29 -2.36
CA SER A 288 -9.22 -10.70 -3.29
C SER A 288 -8.63 -9.51 -4.06
N THR A 289 -8.82 -9.48 -5.38
CA THR A 289 -8.44 -8.34 -6.24
C THR A 289 -9.29 -7.10 -5.95
N GLU A 290 -10.45 -7.28 -5.32
CA GLU A 290 -11.40 -6.25 -4.97
C GLU A 290 -11.45 -5.97 -3.47
N LEU A 291 -11.71 -4.71 -3.12
CA LEU A 291 -11.83 -4.25 -1.73
C LEU A 291 -13.12 -4.78 -1.09
N PRO A 292 -13.10 -5.20 0.19
CA PRO A 292 -14.31 -5.63 0.88
C PRO A 292 -15.39 -4.56 0.87
N LEU A 293 -16.62 -4.92 0.48
CA LEU A 293 -17.74 -3.98 0.38
C LEU A 293 -18.01 -3.22 1.69
N ALA A 294 -17.98 -3.91 2.83
CA ALA A 294 -18.19 -3.29 4.14
C ALA A 294 -17.14 -2.20 4.45
N LEU A 295 -15.90 -2.39 3.96
CA LEU A 295 -14.83 -1.40 4.08
C LEU A 295 -15.14 -0.18 3.22
N LEU A 296 -15.54 -0.38 1.95
CA LEU A 296 -15.93 0.71 1.05
C LEU A 296 -17.13 1.50 1.58
N VAL A 297 -18.14 0.82 2.14
CA VAL A 297 -19.31 1.46 2.76
C VAL A 297 -18.88 2.34 3.94
N GLY A 298 -18.05 1.82 4.85
CA GLY A 298 -17.59 2.60 6.01
C GLY A 298 -16.70 3.79 5.62
N LEU A 299 -15.84 3.65 4.61
CA LEU A 299 -15.06 4.77 4.05
C LEU A 299 -15.98 5.83 3.41
N GLY A 300 -17.00 5.41 2.66
CA GLY A 300 -18.01 6.30 2.09
C GLY A 300 -18.82 7.04 3.16
N GLN A 301 -19.21 6.34 4.23
CA GLN A 301 -19.89 6.95 5.38
C GLN A 301 -19.02 7.98 6.10
N LEU A 302 -17.71 7.69 6.32
CA LEU A 302 -16.76 8.65 6.89
C LEU A 302 -16.65 9.93 6.06
N ALA A 303 -16.66 9.80 4.72
CA ALA A 303 -16.65 10.93 3.82
C ALA A 303 -17.95 11.76 3.91
N VAL A 304 -19.13 11.12 3.90
CA VAL A 304 -20.42 11.83 3.99
C VAL A 304 -20.60 12.50 5.36
N ASP A 305 -20.26 11.80 6.44
CA ASP A 305 -20.38 12.31 7.81
C ASP A 305 -19.27 13.31 8.18
N GLN A 306 -18.31 13.54 7.28
CA GLN A 306 -17.15 14.43 7.47
C GLN A 306 -16.40 14.13 8.78
N LYS A 307 -16.18 12.84 9.03
CA LYS A 307 -15.40 12.35 10.17
C LYS A 307 -13.96 12.05 9.75
N PRO A 308 -12.97 12.31 10.63
CA PRO A 308 -11.58 11.97 10.33
C PRO A 308 -11.45 10.45 10.17
N LEU A 309 -10.63 10.01 9.21
CA LEU A 309 -10.35 8.59 8.97
C LEU A 309 -9.56 8.00 10.17
N PRO A 310 -10.15 7.12 10.99
CA PRO A 310 -9.45 6.56 12.14
C PRO A 310 -8.28 5.66 11.73
N ALA A 311 -7.23 5.61 12.54
CA ALA A 311 -6.01 4.84 12.24
C ALA A 311 -6.27 3.35 11.93
N ALA A 312 -7.21 2.72 12.64
CA ALA A 312 -7.59 1.32 12.39
C ALA A 312 -8.22 1.12 11.01
N TRP A 313 -9.10 2.04 10.59
CA TRP A 313 -9.73 2.03 9.27
C TRP A 313 -8.73 2.36 8.15
N ALA A 314 -7.79 3.27 8.40
CA ALA A 314 -6.69 3.57 7.49
C ALA A 314 -5.78 2.35 7.25
N LEU A 315 -5.45 1.61 8.33
CA LEU A 315 -4.69 0.37 8.24
C LEU A 315 -5.44 -0.68 7.42
N ALA A 316 -6.72 -0.93 7.72
CA ALA A 316 -7.53 -1.91 7.00
C ALA A 316 -7.68 -1.56 5.51
N TRP A 317 -7.82 -0.27 5.16
CA TRP A 317 -7.81 0.17 3.78
C TRP A 317 -6.46 -0.09 3.11
N GLY A 318 -5.35 0.29 3.74
CA GLY A 318 -4.03 0.06 3.17
C GLY A 318 -3.66 -1.42 3.02
N GLU A 319 -4.06 -2.28 3.96
CA GLU A 319 -3.85 -3.73 3.89
C GLU A 319 -4.67 -4.40 2.78
N ALA A 320 -5.90 -3.91 2.54
CA ALA A 320 -6.80 -4.47 1.54
C ALA A 320 -6.58 -3.93 0.12
N ASP A 321 -6.00 -2.73 -0.03
CA ASP A 321 -5.80 -2.08 -1.33
C ASP A 321 -4.40 -2.38 -1.91
N PRO A 322 -4.30 -3.17 -3.00
CA PRO A 322 -3.02 -3.47 -3.64
C PRO A 322 -2.31 -2.23 -4.18
N ALA A 323 -3.04 -1.13 -4.43
CA ALA A 323 -2.44 0.14 -4.86
C ALA A 323 -1.76 0.88 -3.70
N ILE A 324 -2.03 0.52 -2.45
CA ILE A 324 -1.35 1.06 -1.27
C ILE A 324 -0.24 0.11 -0.83
N ASN A 325 -0.57 -1.17 -0.65
CA ASN A 325 0.38 -2.18 -0.22
C ASN A 325 0.92 -2.98 -1.41
N GLN A 326 1.96 -2.45 -2.07
CA GLN A 326 2.63 -3.08 -3.21
C GLN A 326 3.46 -4.31 -2.80
N ASN A 327 2.78 -5.41 -2.43
CA ASN A 327 3.30 -6.78 -2.32
C ASN A 327 4.61 -6.99 -1.51
N ILE A 328 4.78 -6.32 -0.37
CA ILE A 328 5.78 -6.73 0.62
C ILE A 328 5.07 -7.45 1.77
N SER A 329 5.22 -8.77 1.81
CA SER A 329 4.63 -9.59 2.88
C SER A 329 5.32 -9.31 4.22
N MET A 330 4.66 -8.52 5.06
CA MET A 330 5.03 -8.32 6.47
C MET A 330 4.40 -9.39 7.38
N ALA A 331 4.10 -10.57 6.83
CA ALA A 331 3.37 -11.64 7.52
C ALA A 331 4.04 -12.07 8.83
N HIS A 332 5.37 -12.01 8.93
CA HIS A 332 6.08 -12.41 10.15
C HIS A 332 6.10 -11.32 11.22
N CYS A 333 5.69 -10.08 10.90
CA CYS A 333 5.67 -8.93 11.80
C CYS A 333 4.38 -8.09 11.72
N ALA A 334 3.25 -8.68 11.33
CA ALA A 334 1.97 -7.99 11.14
C ALA A 334 1.53 -7.16 12.36
N GLU A 335 1.63 -7.70 13.58
CA GLU A 335 1.27 -6.97 14.81
C GLU A 335 2.19 -5.75 15.06
N ALA A 336 3.50 -5.92 14.83
CA ALA A 336 4.49 -4.86 14.97
C ALA A 336 4.28 -3.77 13.92
N PHE A 337 3.96 -4.18 12.69
CA PHE A 337 3.62 -3.29 11.59
C PHE A 337 2.36 -2.47 11.90
N ALA A 338 1.26 -3.12 12.32
CA ALA A 338 0.02 -2.46 12.69
C ALA A 338 0.23 -1.42 13.80
N THR A 339 1.02 -1.77 14.82
CA THR A 339 1.33 -0.86 15.93
C THR A 339 2.15 0.35 15.46
N LEU A 340 3.18 0.12 14.64
CA LEU A 340 4.02 1.20 14.11
C LEU A 340 3.23 2.13 13.18
N PHE A 341 2.41 1.55 12.31
CA PHE A 341 1.55 2.30 11.39
C PHE A 341 0.59 3.22 12.15
N GLN A 342 -0.14 2.69 13.14
CA GLN A 342 -1.10 3.47 13.92
C GLN A 342 -0.44 4.65 14.63
N GLN A 343 0.75 4.46 15.20
CA GLN A 343 1.47 5.54 15.88
C GLN A 343 1.94 6.63 14.91
N ARG A 344 2.55 6.24 13.77
CA ARG A 344 2.98 7.23 12.77
C ARG A 344 1.83 7.97 12.12
N TYR A 345 0.74 7.26 11.86
CA TYR A 345 -0.50 7.86 11.38
C TYR A 345 -1.01 8.91 12.37
N GLN A 346 -1.02 8.59 13.67
CA GLN A 346 -1.42 9.52 14.73
C GLN A 346 -0.46 10.71 14.87
N GLU A 347 0.85 10.49 14.75
CA GLU A 347 1.86 11.56 14.78
C GLU A 347 1.72 12.54 13.61
N GLN A 348 1.43 12.02 12.41
CA GLN A 348 1.36 12.82 11.19
C GLN A 348 -0.02 13.48 10.98
N TYR A 349 -1.11 12.79 11.34
CA TYR A 349 -2.48 13.20 11.02
C TYR A 349 -3.40 13.35 12.24
N GLY A 350 -2.89 13.15 13.46
CA GLY A 350 -3.72 13.21 14.66
C GLY A 350 -4.85 12.19 14.61
N GLU A 351 -6.09 12.62 14.83
CA GLU A 351 -7.28 11.75 14.73
C GLU A 351 -7.54 11.21 13.31
N GLY A 352 -6.84 11.74 12.29
CA GLY A 352 -6.94 11.33 10.89
C GLY A 352 -7.30 12.47 9.96
N PHE A 353 -7.11 12.25 8.65
CA PHE A 353 -7.52 13.21 7.64
C PHE A 353 -8.96 12.98 7.17
N LEU A 354 -9.59 14.03 6.65
CA LEU A 354 -10.95 13.96 6.08
C LEU A 354 -10.92 13.33 4.68
N LEU A 355 -11.89 12.46 4.44
CA LEU A 355 -12.14 11.86 3.13
C LEU A 355 -13.03 12.78 2.28
N PRO A 356 -12.78 12.86 0.97
CA PRO A 356 -13.55 13.72 0.09
C PRO A 356 -14.89 13.06 -0.24
N VAL A 357 -15.94 13.88 -0.39
CA VAL A 357 -17.16 13.44 -1.07
C VAL A 357 -16.93 13.62 -2.57
N ASN A 358 -16.30 12.63 -3.19
CA ASN A 358 -16.01 12.66 -4.62
C ASN A 358 -17.26 12.37 -5.46
N LYS A 359 -17.18 12.62 -6.77
CA LYS A 359 -18.33 12.48 -7.67
C LYS A 359 -18.66 11.02 -7.95
N THR A 360 -17.65 10.15 -7.94
CA THR A 360 -17.84 8.72 -8.18
C THR A 360 -18.67 8.09 -7.05
N LYS A 361 -19.85 7.58 -7.38
CA LYS A 361 -20.72 6.87 -6.43
C LYS A 361 -20.26 5.43 -6.21
N LEU A 362 -20.47 4.92 -5.00
CA LEU A 362 -20.20 3.53 -4.67
C LEU A 362 -21.23 2.63 -5.33
N GLN A 363 -20.75 1.77 -6.21
CA GLN A 363 -21.55 0.82 -6.98
C GLN A 363 -20.88 -0.55 -6.92
N ILE A 364 -21.69 -1.58 -6.69
CA ILE A 364 -21.30 -2.97 -6.89
C ILE A 364 -21.69 -3.33 -8.31
N PHE A 365 -20.77 -3.95 -9.03
CA PHE A 365 -21.03 -4.52 -10.34
C PHE A 365 -20.94 -6.04 -10.25
N TYR A 366 -21.82 -6.74 -10.95
CA TYR A 366 -21.77 -8.18 -11.10
C TYR A 366 -21.80 -8.57 -12.58
N ARG A 367 -20.83 -9.40 -12.97
CA ARG A 367 -20.80 -10.03 -14.29
C ARG A 367 -21.36 -11.45 -14.20
N PRO A 368 -22.47 -11.76 -14.87
CA PRO A 368 -23.03 -13.11 -14.86
C PRO A 368 -22.11 -14.13 -15.52
N ALA A 369 -22.12 -15.35 -14.96
CA ALA A 369 -21.54 -16.53 -15.58
C ALA A 369 -22.47 -17.13 -16.65
N SER A 370 -23.79 -16.99 -16.50
CA SER A 370 -24.79 -17.57 -17.41
C SER A 370 -24.79 -16.94 -18.79
N ALA A 371 -24.78 -17.80 -19.81
CA ALA A 371 -24.95 -17.37 -21.19
C ALA A 371 -26.28 -16.66 -21.45
N GLY A 372 -27.34 -17.04 -20.72
CA GLY A 372 -28.67 -16.46 -20.87
C GLY A 372 -28.80 -15.02 -20.36
N LEU A 373 -27.85 -14.59 -19.52
CA LEU A 373 -27.83 -13.25 -18.92
C LEU A 373 -26.73 -12.36 -19.53
N MET A 374 -26.02 -12.84 -20.55
CA MET A 374 -25.00 -12.08 -21.26
C MET A 374 -25.60 -10.81 -21.90
N GLY A 375 -24.89 -9.69 -21.78
CA GLY A 375 -25.31 -8.39 -22.33
C GLY A 375 -26.29 -7.62 -21.45
N GLN A 376 -26.68 -8.15 -20.30
CA GLN A 376 -27.41 -7.41 -19.27
C GLN A 376 -26.43 -6.89 -18.21
N GLU A 377 -26.63 -5.64 -17.77
CA GLU A 377 -25.79 -5.03 -16.75
C GLU A 377 -26.45 -5.15 -15.37
N PHE A 378 -25.73 -5.75 -14.43
CA PHE A 378 -26.17 -5.87 -13.05
C PHE A 378 -25.31 -4.99 -12.17
N PHE A 379 -25.82 -3.80 -11.86
CA PHE A 379 -25.21 -2.90 -10.91
C PHE A 379 -26.17 -2.55 -9.78
N GLN A 380 -25.62 -2.43 -8.58
CA GLN A 380 -26.34 -1.94 -7.42
C GLN A 380 -25.62 -0.71 -6.88
N GLN A 381 -26.29 0.43 -6.92
CA GLN A 381 -25.79 1.62 -6.25
C GLN A 381 -26.04 1.50 -4.74
N ILE A 382 -25.00 1.73 -3.95
CA ILE A 382 -25.03 1.60 -2.50
C ILE A 382 -25.35 2.98 -1.90
N ALA A 383 -26.65 3.26 -1.80
CA ALA A 383 -27.17 4.57 -1.40
C ALA A 383 -26.52 5.70 -2.23
N ASP A 384 -26.37 6.90 -1.67
CA ASP A 384 -25.65 8.01 -2.32
C ASP A 384 -24.19 8.14 -1.85
N LEU A 385 -23.61 7.03 -1.34
CA LEU A 385 -22.27 7.02 -0.79
C LEU A 385 -21.20 7.23 -1.89
N PRO A 386 -20.15 8.02 -1.61
CA PRO A 386 -19.00 8.19 -2.50
C PRO A 386 -18.07 6.96 -2.47
N ASN A 387 -17.47 6.62 -3.61
CA ASN A 387 -16.41 5.62 -3.69
C ASN A 387 -15.04 6.29 -3.48
N VAL A 388 -14.61 6.33 -2.22
CA VAL A 388 -13.37 7.01 -1.81
C VAL A 388 -12.10 6.29 -2.27
N ALA A 389 -12.16 4.97 -2.51
CA ALA A 389 -11.00 4.17 -2.92
C ALA A 389 -10.39 4.62 -4.25
N VAL A 390 -11.17 5.33 -5.08
CA VAL A 390 -10.73 5.88 -6.37
C VAL A 390 -9.74 7.04 -6.18
N CYS A 391 -9.86 7.79 -5.09
CA CYS A 391 -9.10 9.01 -4.84
C CYS A 391 -7.61 8.72 -4.67
N LYS A 392 -6.81 9.13 -5.66
CA LYS A 392 -5.36 8.88 -5.68
C LYS A 392 -4.63 9.60 -4.54
N ALA A 393 -4.92 10.87 -4.31
CA ALA A 393 -4.24 11.69 -3.30
C ALA A 393 -4.30 11.10 -1.88
N HIS A 394 -5.40 10.46 -1.50
CA HIS A 394 -5.56 9.84 -0.19
C HIS A 394 -4.86 8.48 -0.11
N ARG A 395 -4.84 7.71 -1.21
CA ARG A 395 -4.04 6.49 -1.31
C ARG A 395 -2.55 6.78 -1.19
N ASP A 396 -2.05 7.81 -1.87
CA ASP A 396 -0.64 8.20 -1.83
C ASP A 396 -0.20 8.65 -0.42
N LYS A 397 -1.08 9.35 0.32
CA LYS A 397 -0.84 9.69 1.74
C LYS A 397 -0.65 8.46 2.63
N LEU A 398 -1.48 7.43 2.43
CA LEU A 398 -1.36 6.17 3.18
C LEU A 398 -0.13 5.38 2.74
N ARG A 399 0.13 5.32 1.43
CA ARG A 399 1.28 4.63 0.85
C ARG A 399 2.60 5.10 1.44
N ALA A 400 2.79 6.41 1.57
CA ALA A 400 4.01 6.98 2.17
C ALA A 400 4.26 6.46 3.61
N ILE A 401 3.22 6.31 4.42
CA ILE A 401 3.35 5.75 5.77
C ILE A 401 3.66 4.26 5.70
N PHE A 402 2.95 3.51 4.85
CA PHE A 402 3.19 2.08 4.65
C PHE A 402 4.64 1.80 4.24
N GLU A 403 5.17 2.52 3.25
CA GLU A 403 6.55 2.39 2.77
C GLU A 403 7.56 2.66 3.89
N THR A 404 7.35 3.73 4.68
CA THR A 404 8.26 4.06 5.78
C THR A 404 8.22 2.98 6.86
N CYS A 405 7.03 2.49 7.24
CA CYS A 405 6.87 1.40 8.19
C CYS A 405 7.50 0.10 7.69
N GLN A 406 7.41 -0.19 6.40
CA GLN A 406 8.01 -1.37 5.77
C GLN A 406 9.55 -1.28 5.81
N GLN A 407 10.12 -0.13 5.45
CA GLN A 407 11.57 0.08 5.47
C GLN A 407 12.17 -0.14 6.87
N ASP A 408 11.52 0.39 7.91
CA ASP A 408 12.02 0.26 9.28
C ASP A 408 11.88 -1.14 9.87
N LEU A 409 10.97 -1.95 9.31
CA LEU A 409 10.71 -3.31 9.78
C LEU A 409 11.26 -4.40 8.85
N ASP A 410 11.83 -4.08 7.69
CA ASP A 410 12.31 -5.08 6.72
C ASP A 410 13.37 -6.01 7.33
N ILE A 411 14.37 -5.45 8.02
CA ILE A 411 15.43 -6.24 8.67
C ILE A 411 14.82 -7.15 9.77
N TYR A 412 13.88 -6.62 10.55
CA TYR A 412 13.19 -7.39 11.58
C TYR A 412 12.29 -8.48 10.98
N ASN A 413 11.57 -8.20 9.89
CA ASN A 413 10.71 -9.16 9.21
C ASN A 413 11.53 -10.37 8.71
N ARG A 414 12.70 -10.11 8.11
CA ARG A 414 13.65 -11.16 7.70
C ARG A 414 14.21 -11.94 8.89
N PHE A 415 14.51 -11.27 10.01
CA PHE A 415 14.94 -11.96 11.22
C PHE A 415 13.84 -12.84 11.81
N ALA A 416 12.60 -12.34 11.85
CA ALA A 416 11.43 -13.01 12.39
C ALA A 416 10.98 -14.22 11.55
N SER A 417 11.22 -14.19 10.23
CA SER A 417 10.97 -15.33 9.35
C SER A 417 11.92 -16.50 9.63
N VAL A 418 13.21 -16.21 9.85
CA VAL A 418 14.23 -17.22 10.16
C VAL A 418 14.15 -17.68 11.63
N ASN A 419 13.78 -16.78 12.55
CA ASN A 419 13.76 -17.05 13.99
C ASN A 419 12.38 -16.79 14.66
N PRO A 420 11.32 -17.58 14.35
CA PRO A 420 9.98 -17.33 14.89
C PRO A 420 9.89 -17.34 16.43
N LYS A 421 10.74 -18.12 17.11
CA LYS A 421 10.79 -18.20 18.58
C LYS A 421 11.56 -17.05 19.25
N LYS A 422 12.27 -16.23 18.48
CA LYS A 422 13.12 -15.13 18.99
C LYS A 422 12.55 -13.74 18.65
N LYS A 423 11.31 -13.62 18.18
CA LYS A 423 10.71 -12.32 17.81
C LYS A 423 10.84 -11.25 18.91
N MET A 424 10.55 -11.63 20.15
CA MET A 424 10.63 -10.75 21.32
C MET A 424 11.95 -10.84 22.09
N SER A 425 12.97 -11.52 21.54
CA SER A 425 14.30 -11.52 22.18
C SER A 425 14.94 -10.14 22.10
N LEU A 426 15.99 -9.91 22.89
CA LEU A 426 16.77 -8.67 22.79
C LEU A 426 17.30 -8.44 21.36
N GLU A 427 17.76 -9.50 20.68
CA GLU A 427 18.17 -9.46 19.26
C GLU A 427 17.05 -8.91 18.37
N GLY A 428 15.84 -9.46 18.49
CA GLY A 428 14.68 -9.03 17.70
C GLY A 428 14.24 -7.61 18.04
N GLN A 429 14.19 -7.27 19.33
CA GLN A 429 13.80 -5.93 19.78
C GLN A 429 14.78 -4.85 19.29
N LEU A 430 16.09 -5.09 19.37
CA LEU A 430 17.10 -4.14 18.89
C LEU A 430 17.02 -3.89 17.37
N LEU A 431 16.40 -4.77 16.59
CA LEU A 431 16.17 -4.58 15.16
C LEU A 431 14.90 -3.78 14.83
N MET A 432 14.03 -3.55 15.81
CA MET A 432 12.82 -2.75 15.68
C MET A 432 13.04 -1.31 16.15
N PRO A 433 12.24 -0.33 15.66
CA PRO A 433 12.17 1.00 16.26
C PRO A 433 11.86 0.92 17.77
N MET A 434 12.50 1.78 18.57
CA MET A 434 12.37 1.81 20.03
C MET A 434 10.93 1.94 20.52
N ILE A 435 10.09 2.56 19.71
CA ILE A 435 8.65 2.67 19.93
C ILE A 435 8.02 1.30 20.23
N LEU A 436 8.44 0.25 19.53
CA LEU A 436 7.92 -1.11 19.62
C LEU A 436 8.59 -1.96 20.71
N TRP A 437 9.59 -1.43 21.41
CA TRP A 437 10.29 -2.19 22.46
C TRP A 437 9.37 -2.45 23.65
N SER A 438 9.62 -3.57 24.33
CA SER A 438 8.84 -3.99 25.48
C SER A 438 8.97 -2.98 26.63
N LYS A 439 7.96 -2.95 27.50
CA LYS A 439 7.96 -2.04 28.67
C LYS A 439 9.11 -2.36 29.61
N GLU A 440 9.45 -3.64 29.73
CA GLU A 440 10.53 -4.15 30.57
C GLU A 440 11.88 -3.65 30.06
N LEU A 441 12.14 -3.75 28.75
CA LEU A 441 13.38 -3.26 28.15
C LEU A 441 13.53 -1.74 28.33
N LYS A 442 12.46 -0.98 28.09
CA LYS A 442 12.44 0.48 28.31
C LYS A 442 12.72 0.84 29.78
N THR A 443 12.10 0.12 30.71
CA THR A 443 12.31 0.33 32.16
C THR A 443 13.77 0.05 32.56
N GLU A 444 14.37 -0.99 31.99
CA GLU A 444 15.76 -1.32 32.27
C GLU A 444 16.73 -0.27 31.71
N LEU A 445 16.45 0.29 30.55
CA LEU A 445 17.25 1.40 29.99
C LEU A 445 17.14 2.67 30.84
N GLU A 446 15.96 2.97 31.37
CA GLU A 446 15.79 4.07 32.34
C GLU A 446 16.52 3.81 33.66
N SER A 447 16.55 2.55 34.12
CA SER A 447 17.37 2.13 35.28
C SER A 447 18.86 2.35 35.02
N ILE A 448 19.34 2.00 33.82
CA ILE A 448 20.73 2.28 33.40
C ILE A 448 20.99 3.79 33.40
N LYS A 449 20.09 4.61 32.83
CA LYS A 449 20.18 6.08 32.87
C LYS A 449 20.27 6.61 34.29
N ALA A 450 19.43 6.12 35.20
CA ALA A 450 19.44 6.52 36.60
C ALA A 450 20.75 6.16 37.31
N ARG A 451 21.35 5.00 36.99
CA ARG A 451 22.65 4.56 37.52
C ARG A 451 23.82 5.39 37.00
N VAL A 452 23.78 5.83 35.74
CA VAL A 452 24.77 6.74 35.16
C VAL A 452 24.75 8.08 35.91
N GLY A 453 23.56 8.61 36.19
CA GLY A 453 23.39 9.86 36.93
C GLY A 453 24.16 11.01 36.26
N TYR A 454 25.00 11.70 37.04
CA TYR A 454 25.88 12.78 36.55
C TYR A 454 27.33 12.34 36.29
N GLY A 455 27.60 11.05 36.45
CA GLY A 455 28.96 10.51 36.50
C GLY A 455 29.29 9.61 35.32
N LEU A 456 30.40 8.90 35.46
CA LEU A 456 30.87 7.90 34.52
C LEU A 456 30.61 6.51 35.10
N LEU A 457 29.89 5.67 34.37
CA LEU A 457 29.63 4.29 34.75
C LEU A 457 30.43 3.34 33.85
N MET A 458 31.38 2.63 34.47
CA MET A 458 32.19 1.61 33.80
C MET A 458 31.52 0.25 33.92
N VAL A 459 31.22 -0.39 32.79
CA VAL A 459 30.60 -1.71 32.71
C VAL A 459 31.16 -2.47 31.51
N THR A 460 31.09 -3.80 31.54
CA THR A 460 31.40 -4.59 30.34
C THR A 460 30.20 -4.66 29.40
N LEU A 461 30.42 -4.82 28.09
CA LEU A 461 29.31 -5.09 27.17
C LEU A 461 28.54 -6.36 27.55
N ALA A 462 29.24 -7.40 28.03
CA ALA A 462 28.63 -8.63 28.50
C ALA A 462 27.61 -8.37 29.63
N GLU A 463 27.96 -7.54 30.62
CA GLU A 463 27.06 -7.16 31.71
C GLU A 463 25.83 -6.42 31.20
N LEU A 464 26.03 -5.40 30.34
CA LEU A 464 24.93 -4.65 29.74
C LEU A 464 23.96 -5.55 28.97
N PHE A 465 24.48 -6.37 28.06
CA PHE A 465 23.66 -7.28 27.27
C PHE A 465 23.01 -8.37 28.13
N THR A 466 23.67 -8.85 29.19
CA THR A 466 23.07 -9.81 30.13
C THR A 466 21.90 -9.18 30.89
N GLN A 467 22.06 -7.94 31.36
CA GLN A 467 21.02 -7.19 32.07
C GLN A 467 19.81 -6.94 31.16
N LEU A 468 20.04 -6.47 29.93
CA LEU A 468 18.97 -6.23 28.94
C LEU A 468 18.30 -7.54 28.48
N SER A 469 19.07 -8.61 28.28
CA SER A 469 18.51 -9.93 27.92
C SER A 469 17.64 -10.49 29.04
N THR A 470 18.04 -10.30 30.30
CA THR A 470 17.27 -10.71 31.49
C THR A 470 15.95 -9.95 31.58
N ALA A 471 15.95 -8.64 31.33
CA ALA A 471 14.72 -7.83 31.26
C ALA A 471 13.76 -8.33 30.17
N CYS A 472 14.30 -8.82 29.04
CA CYS A 472 13.52 -9.43 27.97
C CYS A 472 13.15 -10.91 28.21
N GLY A 473 13.53 -11.51 29.34
CA GLY A 473 13.29 -12.93 29.64
C GLY A 473 14.04 -13.90 28.72
N THR A 474 15.17 -13.46 28.15
CA THR A 474 15.93 -14.21 27.14
C THR A 474 17.35 -14.53 27.60
N LYS A 475 17.97 -15.52 26.95
CA LYS A 475 19.37 -15.86 27.21
C LYS A 475 20.28 -14.70 26.73
N PRO A 476 21.42 -14.48 27.42
CA PRO A 476 22.43 -13.52 26.97
C PRO A 476 22.90 -13.86 25.55
N LEU A 477 23.25 -12.84 24.76
CA LEU A 477 23.82 -13.05 23.43
C LEU A 477 25.18 -13.74 23.53
N GLU A 478 25.35 -14.84 22.77
CA GLU A 478 26.65 -15.53 22.65
C GLU A 478 27.59 -14.82 21.67
N ARG A 479 27.05 -14.07 20.69
CA ARG A 479 27.80 -13.31 19.68
C ARG A 479 27.19 -11.94 19.44
N LEU A 480 28.03 -10.91 19.40
CA LEU A 480 27.63 -9.53 19.08
C LEU A 480 27.84 -9.24 17.59
N ALA A 481 26.77 -8.83 16.92
CA ALA A 481 26.85 -8.18 15.62
C ALA A 481 27.00 -6.67 15.79
N ARG A 482 27.65 -6.00 14.84
CA ARG A 482 27.78 -4.53 14.83
C ARG A 482 26.43 -3.81 14.88
N SER A 483 25.42 -4.35 14.20
CA SER A 483 24.05 -3.84 14.22
C SER A 483 23.43 -3.79 15.62
N HIS A 484 23.65 -4.82 16.44
CA HIS A 484 23.14 -4.85 17.82
C HIS A 484 23.76 -3.75 18.68
N VAL A 485 25.07 -3.54 18.55
CA VAL A 485 25.79 -2.48 19.28
C VAL A 485 25.36 -1.10 18.78
N MET A 486 25.16 -0.93 17.47
CA MET A 486 24.63 0.32 16.90
C MET A 486 23.23 0.63 17.40
N ALA A 487 22.32 -0.34 17.39
CA ALA A 487 20.96 -0.15 17.90
C ALA A 487 20.94 0.26 19.37
N LEU A 488 21.75 -0.40 20.21
CA LEU A 488 21.90 -0.03 21.61
C LEU A 488 22.48 1.38 21.77
N THR A 489 23.46 1.75 20.95
CA THR A 489 24.08 3.09 20.95
C THR A 489 23.05 4.17 20.62
N TYR A 490 22.21 3.96 19.60
CA TYR A 490 21.14 4.90 19.27
C TYR A 490 20.08 4.98 20.37
N ALA A 491 19.78 3.86 21.03
CA ALA A 491 18.82 3.84 22.13
C ALA A 491 19.29 4.59 23.36
N LEU A 492 20.52 4.35 23.80
CA LEU A 492 21.13 5.10 24.89
C LEU A 492 21.20 6.59 24.54
N ALA A 493 21.60 6.93 23.31
CA ALA A 493 21.65 8.31 22.85
C ALA A 493 20.29 9.02 22.92
N SER A 494 19.20 8.34 22.54
CA SER A 494 17.84 8.89 22.65
C SER A 494 17.42 9.15 24.11
N LEU A 495 17.98 8.39 25.04
CA LEU A 495 17.78 8.52 26.49
C LEU A 495 18.78 9.47 27.14
N GLN A 496 19.54 10.26 26.36
CA GLN A 496 20.56 11.19 26.87
C GLN A 496 21.73 10.47 27.56
N VAL A 497 22.06 9.26 27.12
CA VAL A 497 23.19 8.46 27.59
C VAL A 497 24.16 8.20 26.44
N GLY A 498 25.39 8.65 26.60
CA GLY A 498 26.51 8.35 25.71
C GLY A 498 27.18 7.04 26.05
N ILE A 499 27.82 6.45 25.04
CA ILE A 499 28.56 5.20 25.15
C ILE A 499 29.94 5.38 24.50
N GLU A 500 30.99 4.97 25.18
CA GLU A 500 32.36 4.95 24.65
C GLU A 500 33.01 3.58 24.94
N PRO A 501 33.59 2.87 23.96
CA PRO A 501 33.81 3.28 22.56
C PRO A 501 32.51 3.39 21.74
N ASP A 502 32.38 4.50 21.02
CA ASP A 502 31.22 4.76 20.16
C ASP A 502 31.40 4.07 18.80
N VAL A 503 30.65 2.99 18.58
CA VAL A 503 30.69 2.22 17.34
C VAL A 503 30.31 3.03 16.09
N ARG A 504 29.65 4.19 16.24
CA ARG A 504 29.32 5.08 15.11
C ARG A 504 30.55 5.84 14.60
N ALA A 505 31.44 6.21 15.52
CA ALA A 505 32.68 6.91 15.21
C ALA A 505 33.83 5.93 14.92
N ASP A 506 33.77 4.73 15.49
CA ASP A 506 34.82 3.72 15.40
C ASP A 506 34.58 2.65 14.33
N ASN A 507 35.63 2.37 13.55
CA ASN A 507 35.64 1.28 12.57
C ASN A 507 35.74 -0.11 13.21
N ARG A 508 36.06 -0.19 14.51
CA ARG A 508 36.13 -1.46 15.25
C ARG A 508 34.81 -1.70 15.99
N THR A 509 34.26 -2.90 15.84
CA THR A 509 33.14 -3.36 16.67
C THR A 509 33.70 -3.91 17.99
N PRO A 510 33.25 -3.42 19.16
CA PRO A 510 33.71 -3.94 20.45
C PRO A 510 33.20 -5.36 20.70
N VAL A 511 33.96 -6.13 21.48
CA VAL A 511 33.67 -7.52 21.86
C VAL A 511 33.00 -7.55 23.24
N LEU A 512 32.30 -8.64 23.59
CA LEU A 512 31.56 -8.78 24.86
C LEU A 512 32.38 -8.46 26.12
N GLN A 513 33.68 -8.77 26.13
CA GLN A 513 34.56 -8.53 27.27
C GLN A 513 35.16 -7.11 27.30
N ASP A 514 34.96 -6.32 26.24
CA ASP A 514 35.47 -4.95 26.19
C ASP A 514 34.72 -4.09 27.21
N MET A 515 35.47 -3.23 27.90
CA MET A 515 34.94 -2.24 28.84
C MET A 515 34.30 -1.10 28.06
N VAL A 516 33.22 -0.57 28.63
CA VAL A 516 32.45 0.54 28.08
C VAL A 516 32.13 1.52 29.18
N ALA A 517 32.27 2.81 28.85
CA ALA A 517 31.84 3.90 29.70
C ALA A 517 30.49 4.41 29.23
N LEU A 518 29.56 4.50 30.17
CA LEU A 518 28.31 5.21 30.00
C LEU A 518 28.39 6.55 30.72
N PHE A 519 27.91 7.61 30.08
CA PHE A 519 27.95 8.97 30.60
C PHE A 519 26.72 9.77 30.14
N PRO A 520 26.29 10.80 30.86
CA PRO A 520 25.15 11.61 30.46
C PRO A 520 25.50 12.57 29.31
N ILE A 521 24.55 12.76 28.40
CA ILE A 521 24.60 13.71 27.29
C ILE A 521 23.42 14.67 27.40
N GLU A 522 23.64 15.98 27.33
CA GLU A 522 22.54 16.95 27.41
C GLU A 522 21.66 16.96 26.15
N SER A 523 22.29 17.01 24.97
CA SER A 523 21.60 17.06 23.68
C SER A 523 22.48 16.52 22.56
N LEU A 524 21.90 15.65 21.72
CA LEU A 524 22.54 15.15 20.50
C LEU A 524 22.89 16.28 19.53
N VAL A 525 22.05 17.33 19.44
CA VAL A 525 22.29 18.49 18.57
C VAL A 525 23.53 19.25 19.01
N ALA A 526 23.70 19.44 20.32
CA ALA A 526 24.87 20.11 20.88
C ALA A 526 26.15 19.30 20.63
N GLU A 527 26.11 17.98 20.74
CA GLU A 527 27.26 17.12 20.42
C GLU A 527 27.62 17.14 18.93
N SER A 528 26.65 17.17 18.03
CA SER A 528 26.90 17.27 16.60
C SER A 528 27.51 18.62 16.22
N ALA A 529 27.07 19.72 16.83
CA ALA A 529 27.56 21.07 16.53
C ALA A 529 29.04 21.26 16.83
N THR A 530 29.56 20.65 17.90
CA THR A 530 30.97 20.75 18.31
C THR A 530 31.80 19.53 17.90
N PHE A 531 31.28 18.65 17.04
CA PHE A 531 31.92 17.37 16.71
C PHE A 531 33.29 17.54 16.04
N ASP A 532 33.45 18.51 15.14
CA ASP A 532 34.74 18.78 14.49
C ASP A 532 35.80 19.22 15.50
N ILE A 533 35.40 20.09 16.44
CA ILE A 533 36.26 20.56 17.53
C ILE A 533 36.61 19.39 18.45
N TYR A 534 35.63 18.54 18.77
CA TYR A 534 35.83 17.32 19.53
C TYR A 534 36.89 16.41 18.89
N ARG A 535 36.85 16.18 17.56
CA ARG A 535 37.85 15.36 16.86
C ARG A 535 39.27 15.91 17.02
N VAL A 536 39.46 17.23 16.93
CA VAL A 536 40.78 17.85 17.15
C VAL A 536 41.24 17.66 18.59
N THR A 537 40.35 17.85 19.57
CA THR A 537 40.70 17.64 20.98
C THR A 537 40.95 16.19 21.34
N MET A 538 40.23 15.24 20.74
CA MET A 538 40.45 13.82 20.91
C MET A 538 41.86 13.45 20.46
N LEU A 539 42.30 13.96 19.30
CA LEU A 539 43.69 13.77 18.84
C LEU A 539 44.72 14.38 19.80
N ALA A 540 44.44 15.57 20.36
CA ALA A 540 45.31 16.19 21.36
C ALA A 540 45.43 15.32 22.62
N VAL A 541 44.32 14.75 23.10
CA VAL A 541 44.29 13.83 24.23
C VAL A 541 45.01 12.52 23.90
N GLU A 542 44.81 11.95 22.71
CA GLU A 542 45.51 10.73 22.27
C GLU A 542 47.02 10.92 22.23
N LEU A 543 47.49 12.05 21.70
CA LEU A 543 48.91 12.39 21.68
C LEU A 543 49.47 12.66 23.07
N ALA A 544 48.69 13.30 23.95
CA ALA A 544 49.08 13.50 25.34
C ALA A 544 49.20 12.17 26.08
N CYS A 545 48.29 11.24 25.83
CA CYS A 545 48.39 9.87 26.33
C CYS A 545 49.65 9.17 25.80
N ALA A 546 49.97 9.34 24.51
CA ALA A 546 51.17 8.76 23.92
C ALA A 546 52.47 9.36 24.49
N ALA A 547 52.46 10.64 24.87
CA ALA A 547 53.60 11.33 25.49
C ALA A 547 53.89 10.79 26.89
N VAL A 548 52.84 10.58 27.69
CA VAL A 548 52.98 10.08 29.07
C VAL A 548 53.25 8.57 29.11
N MET A 549 52.84 7.81 28.09
CA MET A 549 53.05 6.36 27.99
C MET A 549 54.49 5.91 27.65
N ILE A 550 55.49 6.81 27.63
CA ILE A 550 56.88 6.46 27.31
C ILE A 550 57.45 5.43 28.31
N ASP A 551 57.03 5.49 29.57
CA ASP A 551 57.43 4.54 30.63
C ASP A 551 56.49 3.31 30.76
N GLY A 552 55.54 3.15 29.83
CA GLY A 552 54.68 1.97 29.71
C GLY A 552 53.42 1.96 30.59
N ARG A 553 53.21 2.97 31.44
CA ARG A 553 51.95 3.19 32.20
C ARG A 553 51.73 4.68 32.40
N ILE A 554 50.46 5.09 32.39
CA ILE A 554 50.03 6.40 32.92
C ILE A 554 49.68 6.18 34.39
N GLY A 555 50.44 6.80 35.28
CA GLY A 555 50.12 6.91 36.70
C GLY A 555 48.87 7.75 36.95
N GLU A 556 48.27 7.55 38.12
CA GLU A 556 47.14 8.38 38.56
C GLU A 556 47.39 9.90 38.51
N PRO A 557 48.57 10.45 38.87
CA PRO A 557 48.76 11.91 38.85
C PRO A 557 48.62 12.52 37.45
N GLU A 558 49.14 11.86 36.41
CA GLU A 558 49.04 12.35 35.03
C GLU A 558 47.59 12.31 34.52
N SER A 559 46.83 11.28 34.90
CA SER A 559 45.40 11.16 34.56
C SER A 559 44.55 12.28 35.18
N ILE A 560 44.89 12.71 36.40
CA ILE A 560 44.22 13.81 37.11
C ILE A 560 44.51 15.14 36.41
N ILE A 561 45.75 15.37 35.99
CA ILE A 561 46.14 16.58 35.25
C ILE A 561 45.40 16.67 33.92
N LEU A 562 45.37 15.58 33.15
CA LEU A 562 44.62 15.49 31.89
C LEU A 562 43.12 15.74 32.08
N THR A 563 42.52 15.14 33.11
CA THR A 563 41.11 15.31 33.44
C THR A 563 40.79 16.77 33.78
N ARG A 564 41.65 17.44 34.55
CA ARG A 564 41.51 18.87 34.89
C ARG A 564 41.59 19.76 33.65
N HIS A 565 42.46 19.44 32.69
CA HIS A 565 42.53 20.17 31.43
C HIS A 565 41.26 19.97 30.58
N ILE A 566 40.73 18.75 30.51
CA ILE A 566 39.47 18.46 29.81
C ILE A 566 38.32 19.26 30.44
N ASP A 567 38.27 19.36 31.78
CA ASP A 567 37.26 20.16 32.48
C ASP A 567 37.33 21.65 32.17
N ALA A 568 38.52 22.18 31.90
CA ALA A 568 38.71 23.58 31.54
C ALA A 568 38.31 23.90 30.08
N TRP A 569 38.02 22.89 29.25
CA TRP A 569 37.62 23.09 27.85
C TRP A 569 36.15 23.49 27.73
N GLY A 570 35.89 24.78 27.92
CA GLY A 570 34.55 25.39 27.82
C GLY A 570 33.94 25.38 26.41
N PHE A 571 34.76 25.18 25.37
CA PHE A 571 34.31 25.08 23.98
C PHE A 571 33.76 23.70 23.59
N LEU A 572 33.91 22.70 24.47
CA LEU A 572 33.30 21.37 24.32
C LEU A 572 31.99 21.29 25.10
N SER A 573 31.06 20.47 24.61
CA SER A 573 29.84 20.17 25.37
C SER A 573 30.19 19.39 26.65
N PRO A 574 29.36 19.46 27.70
CA PRO A 574 29.55 18.64 28.90
C PRO A 574 29.64 17.14 28.60
N GLY A 575 28.81 16.65 27.67
CA GLY A 575 28.84 15.25 27.21
C GLY A 575 30.16 14.88 26.52
N GLN A 576 30.69 15.74 25.64
CA GLN A 576 31.98 15.54 24.99
C GLN A 576 33.15 15.55 25.98
N ARG A 577 33.12 16.44 26.99
CA ARG A 577 34.12 16.41 28.06
C ARG A 577 34.08 15.08 28.81
N MET A 578 32.89 14.58 29.15
CA MET A 578 32.75 13.26 29.78
C MET A 578 33.19 12.13 28.87
N ARG A 579 32.92 12.21 27.58
CA ARG A 579 33.41 11.25 26.57
C ARG A 579 34.93 11.19 26.50
N LEU A 580 35.62 12.34 26.56
CA LEU A 580 37.09 12.36 26.63
C LEU A 580 37.61 11.76 27.94
N LYS A 581 36.91 11.99 29.06
CA LYS A 581 37.26 11.35 30.34
C LYS A 581 37.00 9.84 30.34
N ALA A 582 35.95 9.37 29.66
CA ALA A 582 35.70 7.95 29.38
C ALA A 582 36.87 7.34 28.61
N TYR A 583 37.33 8.01 27.57
CA TYR A 583 38.46 7.56 26.76
C TYR A 583 39.76 7.39 27.57
N LEU A 584 39.96 8.17 28.65
CA LEU A 584 41.11 8.06 29.54
C LEU A 584 41.07 6.84 30.47
N GLN A 585 39.93 6.16 30.63
CA GLN A 585 39.79 5.06 31.58
C GLN A 585 40.57 3.81 31.17
N PRO A 586 41.15 3.07 32.14
CA PRO A 586 41.79 1.78 31.87
C PRO A 586 40.81 0.79 31.22
N GLY A 587 41.11 0.35 29.99
CA GLY A 587 40.29 -0.63 29.24
C GLY A 587 39.55 -0.07 28.01
N ILE A 588 39.29 1.24 27.96
CA ILE A 588 38.68 1.91 26.80
C ILE A 588 39.75 2.53 25.89
N ARG A 589 40.82 3.02 26.51
CA ARG A 589 41.94 3.67 25.83
C ARG A 589 42.54 2.78 24.73
N LYS A 590 42.73 3.34 23.54
CA LYS A 590 43.48 2.70 22.45
C LYS A 590 44.98 3.01 22.58
N SER A 591 45.83 2.00 22.43
CA SER A 591 47.28 2.18 22.30
C SER A 591 47.63 2.60 20.87
N ASN A 592 47.34 3.86 20.53
CA ASN A 592 47.70 4.39 19.22
C ASN A 592 49.19 4.75 19.19
N THR A 593 49.94 4.17 18.24
CA THR A 593 51.31 4.61 17.96
C THR A 593 51.29 5.95 17.22
N LEU A 594 52.35 6.77 17.38
CA LEU A 594 52.51 8.04 16.65
C LEU A 594 52.37 7.88 15.13
N LEU A 595 52.67 6.70 14.59
CA LEU A 595 52.50 6.37 13.17
C LEU A 595 51.03 6.22 12.77
N ALA A 596 50.20 5.62 13.63
CA ALA A 596 48.76 5.45 13.39
C ALA A 596 48.01 6.80 13.42
N LEU A 597 48.49 7.75 14.24
CA LEU A 597 47.89 9.07 14.38
C LEU A 597 48.22 10.01 13.20
N LYS A 598 49.26 9.72 12.40
CA LYS A 598 49.71 10.58 11.29
C LYS A 598 48.59 10.88 10.29
N ASN A 599 47.82 9.87 9.90
CA ASN A 599 46.73 10.02 8.92
C ASN A 599 45.59 10.92 9.42
N ASN A 600 45.39 10.98 10.75
CA ASN A 600 44.37 11.83 11.36
C ASN A 600 44.85 13.28 11.57
N LEU A 601 46.16 13.53 11.47
CA LEU A 601 46.80 14.83 11.70
C LEU A 601 47.05 15.62 10.40
N GLU A 602 47.26 14.93 9.27
CA GLU A 602 47.40 15.54 7.93
C GLU A 602 46.25 16.47 7.50
N PRO A 603 44.96 16.22 7.83
CA PRO A 603 43.87 17.14 7.48
C PRO A 603 43.78 18.38 8.38
N LEU A 604 44.55 18.49 9.48
CA LEU A 604 44.48 19.64 10.38
C LEU A 604 45.28 20.85 9.87
N SER A 605 44.78 22.07 10.11
CA SER A 605 45.49 23.32 9.83
C SER A 605 46.80 23.43 10.64
N VAL A 606 47.76 24.20 10.10
CA VAL A 606 49.07 24.43 10.76
C VAL A 606 48.90 25.07 12.14
N GLU A 607 47.89 25.93 12.31
CA GLU A 607 47.55 26.59 13.58
C GLU A 607 47.05 25.60 14.65
N ASN A 608 46.19 24.65 14.26
CA ASN A 608 45.71 23.59 15.16
C ASN A 608 46.87 22.66 15.57
N ARG A 609 47.74 22.29 14.62
CA ARG A 609 48.95 21.50 14.91
C ARG A 609 49.88 22.21 15.89
N ARG A 610 50.14 23.51 15.71
CA ARG A 610 50.96 24.32 16.64
C ARG A 610 50.33 24.38 18.03
N SER A 611 49.01 24.53 18.12
CA SER A 611 48.27 24.59 19.38
C SER A 611 48.33 23.28 20.16
N ILE A 612 48.18 22.14 19.48
CA ILE A 612 48.36 20.80 20.07
C ILE A 612 49.81 20.61 20.53
N ALA A 613 50.79 21.00 19.71
CA ALA A 613 52.20 20.85 20.01
C ALA A 613 52.66 21.66 21.24
N ARG A 614 52.12 22.88 21.42
CA ARG A 614 52.33 23.69 22.63
C ARG A 614 51.68 23.08 23.87
N PHE A 615 50.46 22.58 23.73
CA PHE A 615 49.76 21.91 24.83
C PHE A 615 50.53 20.68 25.33
N LEU A 616 51.11 19.88 24.43
CA LEU A 616 51.95 18.73 24.81
C LEU A 616 53.22 19.15 25.55
N ALA A 617 53.90 20.21 25.09
CA ALA A 617 55.09 20.75 25.76
C ALA A 617 54.77 21.24 27.18
N HIS A 618 53.63 21.93 27.35
CA HIS A 618 53.16 22.39 28.66
C HIS A 618 52.81 21.23 29.60
N LEU A 619 52.17 20.17 29.09
CA LEU A 619 51.80 19.01 29.90
C LEU A 619 53.04 18.32 30.50
N ILE A 620 54.07 18.08 29.67
CA ILE A 620 55.35 17.50 30.10
C ILE A 620 56.06 18.42 31.12
N GLN A 621 55.93 19.74 30.97
CA GLN A 621 56.55 20.69 31.90
C GLN A 621 55.88 20.67 33.29
N VAL A 622 54.55 20.47 33.36
CA VAL A 622 53.79 20.44 34.63
C VAL A 622 54.18 19.24 35.50
N GLU A 623 54.70 18.15 34.92
CA GLU A 623 55.19 16.97 35.64
C GLU A 623 56.51 17.21 36.40
N GLY A 624 57.22 18.31 36.12
CA GLY A 624 58.29 18.84 36.96
C GLY A 624 59.68 18.21 36.76
N THR A 625 59.81 17.08 36.05
CA THR A 625 61.10 16.48 35.65
C THR A 625 61.10 16.12 34.17
N ILE A 626 61.61 17.02 33.33
CA ILE A 626 61.73 16.80 31.89
C ILE A 626 62.80 15.73 31.62
N THR A 627 62.41 14.59 31.04
CA THR A 627 63.36 13.53 30.69
C THR A 627 63.89 13.69 29.25
N PRO A 628 65.11 13.18 28.94
CA PRO A 628 65.63 13.19 27.56
C PRO A 628 64.77 12.39 26.58
N GLN A 629 63.92 11.48 27.06
CA GLN A 629 63.04 10.67 26.23
C GLN A 629 61.78 11.46 25.81
N GLU A 630 61.21 12.24 26.72
CA GLU A 630 60.12 13.18 26.43
C GLU A 630 60.52 14.26 25.41
N VAL A 631 61.72 14.82 25.53
CA VAL A 631 62.22 15.82 24.57
C VAL A 631 62.35 15.20 23.18
N LYS A 632 62.91 13.99 23.07
CA LYS A 632 62.98 13.26 21.79
C LYS A 632 61.59 12.92 21.23
N PHE A 633 60.62 12.66 22.09
CA PHE A 633 59.23 12.46 21.67
C PHE A 633 58.63 13.75 21.11
N LEU A 634 58.77 14.89 21.80
CA LEU A 634 58.32 16.19 21.31
C LEU A 634 58.99 16.57 20.00
N GLU A 635 60.30 16.37 19.84
CA GLU A 635 61.00 16.61 18.56
C GLU A 635 60.41 15.78 17.42
N ARG A 636 60.08 14.50 17.66
CA ARG A 636 59.40 13.64 16.68
C ARG A 636 57.99 14.15 16.36
N VAL A 637 57.22 14.61 17.36
CA VAL A 637 55.89 15.17 17.14
C VAL A 637 55.96 16.44 16.30
N TYR A 638 56.88 17.36 16.60
CA TYR A 638 57.06 18.61 15.86
C TYR A 638 57.47 18.37 14.40
N GLN A 639 58.43 17.46 14.17
CA GLN A 639 58.82 17.05 12.82
C GLN A 639 57.64 16.44 12.05
N ARG A 640 56.83 15.60 12.70
CA ARG A 640 55.65 14.99 12.09
C ARG A 640 54.53 15.99 11.82
N PHE A 641 54.46 17.08 12.57
CA PHE A 641 53.50 18.16 12.37
C PHE A 641 53.93 19.15 11.28
N ALA A 642 55.11 18.96 10.68
CA ALA A 642 55.77 19.91 9.78
C ALA A 642 56.06 21.27 10.45
N LEU A 643 56.38 21.23 11.75
CA LEU A 643 56.82 22.39 12.55
C LEU A 643 58.34 22.36 12.74
N ASP A 644 58.96 23.52 12.92
CA ASP A 644 60.40 23.61 13.23
C ASP A 644 60.70 22.97 14.59
N SER A 645 61.59 21.99 14.63
CA SER A 645 62.00 21.28 15.86
C SER A 645 62.67 22.19 16.89
N LYS A 646 63.20 23.35 16.47
CA LYS A 646 63.78 24.34 17.39
C LYS A 646 62.73 24.99 18.30
N LEU A 647 61.47 24.99 17.89
CA LEU A 647 60.37 25.55 18.68
C LEU A 647 60.07 24.74 19.95
N VAL A 648 60.46 23.46 20.00
CA VAL A 648 60.30 22.60 21.18
C VAL A 648 60.96 23.23 22.42
N TYR A 649 62.17 23.74 22.26
CA TYR A 649 62.94 24.36 23.35
C TYR A 649 62.30 25.68 23.82
N ALA A 650 61.78 26.49 22.88
CA ALA A 650 61.09 27.73 23.21
C ALA A 650 59.78 27.50 23.98
N ASP A 651 59.03 26.44 23.63
CA ASP A 651 57.78 26.11 24.30
C ASP A 651 58.01 25.43 25.66
N LEU A 652 59.07 24.64 25.82
CA LEU A 652 59.50 24.08 27.12
C LEU A 652 60.04 25.15 28.08
N ASP A 653 60.65 26.22 27.56
CA ASP A 653 61.18 27.33 28.37
C ASP A 653 60.14 28.39 28.74
N SER A 654 58.91 28.30 28.20
CA SER A 654 57.82 29.24 28.45
C SER A 654 57.25 29.12 29.89
N ARG A 655 58.03 29.57 30.88
CA ARG A 655 57.60 29.69 32.29
C ARG A 655 56.64 30.86 32.49
N ALA A 656 55.41 30.78 32.00
CA ALA A 656 54.33 31.63 32.47
C ALA A 656 52.98 31.16 31.92
N THR A 657 52.00 31.04 32.83
CA THR A 657 50.57 30.75 32.64
C THR A 657 50.16 29.30 32.39
N PRO A 658 49.21 28.74 33.18
CA PRO A 658 48.62 27.44 32.89
C PRO A 658 47.84 27.53 31.57
N MET A 659 48.41 26.97 30.50
CA MET A 659 47.83 27.11 29.17
C MET A 659 46.84 25.96 28.92
N THR A 660 45.55 26.28 28.93
CA THR A 660 44.50 25.39 28.42
C THR A 660 44.57 25.37 26.89
N LEU A 661 44.40 24.20 26.26
CA LEU A 661 44.32 24.06 24.81
C LEU A 661 43.33 25.11 24.26
N SER A 662 43.85 26.10 23.54
CA SER A 662 43.08 27.22 23.01
C SER A 662 43.06 27.07 21.50
N LEU A 663 41.99 26.45 21.00
CA LEU A 663 41.76 26.38 19.56
C LEU A 663 41.30 27.77 19.08
N PRO A 664 41.70 28.21 17.88
CA PRO A 664 41.13 29.41 17.30
C PRO A 664 39.60 29.24 17.32
N SER A 665 38.90 30.25 17.85
CA SER A 665 37.44 30.29 17.72
C SER A 665 37.13 30.14 16.24
N PRO A 666 36.15 29.31 15.84
CA PRO A 666 35.69 29.36 14.47
C PRO A 666 35.22 30.80 14.28
N ALA A 667 36.06 31.61 13.65
CA ALA A 667 35.62 32.89 13.17
C ALA A 667 34.38 32.55 12.37
N ALA A 668 33.25 33.13 12.76
CA ALA A 668 32.14 33.32 11.87
C ALA A 668 32.66 34.25 10.76
N GLU A 669 33.55 33.76 9.90
CA GLU A 669 33.54 34.16 8.53
C GLU A 669 32.15 33.76 8.06
N MET A 670 31.28 34.77 7.94
CA MET A 670 30.13 34.71 7.05
C MET A 670 30.66 34.38 5.66
N ILE A 671 30.97 33.11 5.44
CA ILE A 671 30.92 32.52 4.11
C ILE A 671 29.43 32.53 3.81
N THR A 672 29.01 33.56 3.08
CA THR A 672 27.64 33.67 2.57
C THR A 672 27.23 32.33 1.99
N ASP A 673 26.03 31.83 2.32
CA ASP A 673 25.52 30.52 1.91
C ASP A 673 25.71 30.25 0.40
N THR A 674 25.81 31.30 -0.41
CA THR A 674 26.17 31.27 -1.83
C THR A 674 27.51 30.60 -2.13
N ASP A 675 28.57 30.83 -1.36
CA ASP A 675 29.89 30.27 -1.65
C ASP A 675 29.98 28.79 -1.28
N ARG A 676 29.29 28.40 -0.19
CA ARG A 676 29.16 26.99 0.21
C ARG A 676 28.29 26.21 -0.77
N ILE A 677 27.20 26.81 -1.27
CA ILE A 677 26.37 26.25 -2.34
C ILE A 677 27.14 26.15 -3.66
N ASN A 678 27.98 27.13 -4.00
CA ASN A 678 28.78 27.10 -5.22
C ASN A 678 29.87 26.02 -5.16
N LEU A 679 30.49 25.82 -3.99
CA LEU A 679 31.47 24.75 -3.78
C LEU A 679 30.80 23.36 -3.83
N LEU A 680 29.65 23.20 -3.15
CA LEU A 680 28.85 21.96 -3.21
C LEU A 680 28.30 21.67 -4.62
N LYS A 681 27.89 22.70 -5.39
CA LYS A 681 27.52 22.54 -6.80
C LYS A 681 28.69 22.08 -7.66
N LYS A 682 29.88 22.62 -7.40
CA LYS A 682 31.08 22.24 -8.13
C LYS A 682 31.49 20.81 -7.80
N GLU A 683 31.44 20.41 -6.52
CA GLU A 683 31.68 19.03 -6.09
C GLU A 683 30.62 18.06 -6.59
N SER A 684 29.33 18.47 -6.65
CA SER A 684 28.27 17.67 -7.29
C SER A 684 28.45 17.55 -8.80
N GLN A 685 28.89 18.61 -9.48
CA GLN A 685 29.18 18.53 -10.92
C GLN A 685 30.39 17.64 -11.19
N GLU A 686 31.44 17.74 -10.37
CA GLU A 686 32.60 16.85 -10.47
C GLU A 686 32.20 15.39 -10.17
N LEU A 687 31.37 15.12 -9.15
CA LEU A 687 30.83 13.79 -8.87
C LEU A 687 29.91 13.27 -9.97
N VAL A 688 29.08 14.11 -10.59
CA VAL A 688 28.24 13.72 -11.74
C VAL A 688 29.11 13.36 -12.94
N THR A 689 30.17 14.12 -13.22
CA THR A 689 31.11 13.75 -14.30
C THR A 689 31.92 12.48 -13.99
N LEU A 690 32.17 12.20 -12.71
CA LEU A 690 32.87 10.98 -12.28
C LEU A 690 31.94 9.76 -12.28
N LEU A 691 30.66 9.96 -11.97
CA LEU A 691 29.59 8.96 -12.09
C LEU A 691 29.24 8.68 -13.56
N GLU A 692 29.16 9.70 -14.42
CA GLU A 692 28.94 9.53 -15.86
C GLU A 692 30.06 8.71 -16.52
N ASN A 693 31.30 8.82 -16.03
CA ASN A 693 32.43 8.00 -16.47
C ASN A 693 32.46 6.60 -15.83
N LEU A 694 31.71 6.36 -14.75
CA LEU A 694 31.56 5.04 -14.10
C LEU A 694 30.32 4.26 -14.59
N PHE A 695 29.38 4.92 -15.28
CA PHE A 695 28.16 4.32 -15.84
C PHE A 695 28.25 3.95 -17.33
N VAL A 696 29.46 3.75 -17.88
CA VAL A 696 29.61 2.94 -19.10
C VAL A 696 29.38 1.48 -18.70
N THR A 697 28.12 1.08 -18.72
CA THR A 697 27.65 -0.23 -18.28
C THR A 697 28.01 -1.24 -19.36
N GLU A 698 28.94 -2.17 -19.07
CA GLU A 698 28.94 -3.47 -19.73
C GLU A 698 27.59 -4.12 -19.45
N THR A 699 26.87 -4.44 -20.52
CA THR A 699 25.55 -5.08 -20.48
C THR A 699 25.64 -6.41 -19.74
N VAL A 700 25.26 -6.41 -18.47
CA VAL A 700 25.05 -7.62 -17.68
C VAL A 700 23.78 -8.28 -18.19
N VAL A 701 23.93 -9.50 -18.70
CA VAL A 701 22.83 -10.37 -19.11
C VAL A 701 21.97 -10.68 -17.88
N VAL A 702 20.72 -10.18 -17.92
CA VAL A 702 19.68 -10.46 -16.94
C VAL A 702 19.33 -11.95 -17.02
N PRO A 703 19.29 -12.70 -15.91
CA PRO A 703 18.79 -14.06 -15.91
C PRO A 703 17.30 -14.04 -16.23
N ASN A 704 16.91 -14.92 -17.16
CA ASN A 704 15.57 -15.08 -17.69
C ASN A 704 14.52 -15.19 -16.55
N PRO A 705 13.59 -14.24 -16.40
CA PRO A 705 12.42 -14.44 -15.56
C PRO A 705 11.54 -15.51 -16.20
N GLU A 706 10.87 -16.30 -15.36
CA GLU A 706 9.88 -17.29 -15.77
C GLU A 706 8.93 -16.72 -16.83
N GLU A 707 8.59 -17.53 -17.84
CA GLU A 707 7.74 -17.16 -18.96
C GLU A 707 6.37 -16.64 -18.47
N ILE A 708 6.27 -15.33 -18.24
CA ILE A 708 5.00 -14.65 -18.04
C ILE A 708 4.24 -14.78 -19.36
N ASN A 709 3.08 -15.42 -19.33
CA ASN A 709 2.20 -15.50 -20.49
C ASN A 709 2.01 -14.08 -21.08
N PRO A 710 2.36 -13.83 -22.35
CA PRO A 710 2.27 -12.50 -22.97
C PRO A 710 0.84 -11.95 -23.01
N GLN A 711 -0.18 -12.81 -22.85
CA GLN A 711 -1.60 -12.46 -22.80
C GLN A 711 -2.15 -12.22 -21.38
N SER A 712 -1.31 -12.29 -20.35
CA SER A 712 -1.74 -12.09 -18.96
C SER A 712 -1.90 -10.61 -18.58
N MET A 713 -2.75 -10.32 -17.59
CA MET A 713 -2.86 -8.97 -17.01
C MET A 713 -1.53 -8.43 -16.51
N ALA A 714 -0.64 -9.29 -16.01
CA ALA A 714 0.70 -8.90 -15.57
C ALA A 714 1.56 -8.39 -16.73
N ALA A 715 1.48 -9.02 -17.91
CA ALA A 715 2.21 -8.59 -19.11
C ALA A 715 1.67 -7.26 -19.68
N ILE A 716 0.36 -7.06 -19.67
CA ILE A 716 -0.26 -5.82 -20.19
C ILE A 716 -0.09 -4.66 -19.23
N SER A 717 -0.16 -4.91 -17.92
CA SER A 717 0.10 -3.90 -16.89
C SER A 717 1.59 -3.55 -16.74
N ALA A 718 2.49 -4.35 -17.32
CA ALA A 718 3.91 -4.07 -17.29
C ALA A 718 4.25 -2.73 -17.99
N ASN A 719 4.90 -1.84 -17.23
CA ASN A 719 5.28 -0.49 -17.63
C ASN A 719 4.10 0.48 -17.87
N LEU A 720 2.90 0.19 -17.36
CA LEU A 720 1.83 1.19 -17.24
C LEU A 720 1.92 1.92 -15.89
N PRO A 721 1.57 3.21 -15.81
CA PRO A 721 1.45 3.90 -14.53
C PRO A 721 0.44 3.20 -13.61
N ASP A 722 0.72 3.10 -12.30
CA ASP A 722 -0.15 2.44 -11.30
C ASP A 722 -1.61 2.93 -11.35
N GLY A 723 -1.79 4.22 -11.62
CA GLY A 723 -3.11 4.82 -11.81
C GLY A 723 -3.85 4.21 -13.01
N THR A 724 -3.17 4.06 -14.14
CA THR A 724 -3.71 3.45 -15.37
C THR A 724 -3.97 1.95 -15.19
N VAL A 725 -3.16 1.24 -14.41
CA VAL A 725 -3.40 -0.18 -14.08
C VAL A 725 -4.66 -0.33 -13.22
N THR A 726 -4.84 0.53 -12.23
CA THR A 726 -6.07 0.56 -11.42
C THR A 726 -7.28 0.89 -12.30
N PHE A 727 -7.13 1.85 -13.21
CA PHE A 727 -8.17 2.25 -14.15
C PHE A 727 -8.52 1.12 -15.14
N LEU A 728 -7.53 0.36 -15.61
CA LEU A 728 -7.74 -0.81 -16.46
C LEU A 728 -8.54 -1.91 -15.74
N LYS A 729 -8.18 -2.22 -14.50
CA LYS A 729 -8.94 -3.19 -13.68
C LYS A 729 -10.39 -2.73 -13.49
N LEU A 730 -10.57 -1.44 -13.24
CA LEU A 730 -11.91 -0.85 -13.14
C LEU A 730 -12.65 -0.92 -14.48
N LEU A 731 -12.01 -0.62 -15.60
CA LEU A 731 -12.63 -0.70 -16.93
C LEU A 731 -13.11 -2.12 -17.21
N ILE A 732 -12.21 -3.11 -17.12
CA ILE A 732 -12.48 -4.54 -17.37
C ILE A 732 -13.60 -5.10 -16.48
N SER A 733 -13.91 -4.44 -15.35
CA SER A 733 -15.05 -4.85 -14.53
C SER A 733 -16.39 -4.75 -15.26
N ARG A 734 -16.58 -3.87 -16.25
CA ARG A 734 -17.87 -3.71 -16.97
C ARG A 734 -17.74 -3.87 -18.48
N ASP A 735 -18.79 -4.37 -19.11
CA ASP A 735 -18.84 -4.55 -20.57
C ASP A 735 -19.16 -3.23 -21.29
N THR A 736 -19.90 -2.31 -20.66
CA THR A 736 -20.14 -0.97 -21.19
C THR A 736 -20.01 0.14 -20.15
N TRP A 737 -19.67 1.34 -20.61
CA TRP A 737 -19.50 2.53 -19.80
C TRP A 737 -20.08 3.77 -20.49
N GLU A 738 -20.82 4.59 -19.74
CA GLU A 738 -21.15 5.95 -20.15
C GLU A 738 -19.92 6.85 -20.02
N ARG A 739 -19.62 7.64 -21.05
CA ARG A 739 -18.44 8.51 -21.05
C ARG A 739 -18.42 9.50 -19.88
N GLU A 740 -19.56 10.09 -19.52
CA GLU A 740 -19.65 11.06 -18.42
C GLU A 740 -19.20 10.46 -17.07
N LYS A 741 -19.60 9.23 -16.78
CA LYS A 741 -19.19 8.50 -15.57
C LYS A 741 -17.69 8.21 -15.58
N LEU A 742 -17.13 7.84 -16.73
CA LEU A 742 -15.69 7.62 -16.89
C LEU A 742 -14.87 8.90 -16.75
N VAL A 743 -15.40 10.05 -17.19
CA VAL A 743 -14.77 11.36 -16.99
C VAL A 743 -14.70 11.69 -15.50
N ASP A 744 -15.76 11.47 -14.74
CA ASP A 744 -15.77 11.70 -13.29
C ASP A 744 -14.78 10.76 -12.56
N ILE A 745 -14.73 9.48 -12.94
CA ILE A 745 -13.76 8.52 -12.37
C ILE A 745 -12.32 8.93 -12.73
N ALA A 746 -12.05 9.27 -13.99
CA ALA A 746 -10.72 9.69 -14.43
C ALA A 746 -10.28 10.97 -13.70
N SER A 747 -11.20 11.92 -13.49
CA SER A 747 -10.95 13.13 -12.71
C SER A 747 -10.60 12.80 -11.25
N ASP A 748 -11.35 11.91 -10.60
CA ASP A 748 -11.12 11.50 -9.21
C ASP A 748 -9.80 10.70 -9.05
N MET A 749 -9.37 9.99 -10.09
CA MET A 749 -8.08 9.27 -10.14
C MET A 749 -6.91 10.17 -10.56
N GLU A 750 -7.16 11.44 -10.93
CA GLU A 750 -6.19 12.38 -11.50
C GLU A 750 -5.53 11.87 -12.81
N ILE A 751 -6.31 11.17 -13.64
CA ILE A 751 -5.89 10.59 -14.92
C ILE A 751 -6.52 11.36 -16.08
N LYS A 752 -5.76 11.58 -17.16
CA LYS A 752 -6.30 12.09 -18.42
C LYS A 752 -6.98 10.94 -19.17
N LEU A 753 -8.31 10.99 -19.26
CA LEU A 753 -9.13 9.91 -19.83
C LEU A 753 -8.64 9.48 -21.23
N GLU A 754 -8.53 10.42 -22.18
CA GLU A 754 -8.16 10.09 -23.56
C GLU A 754 -6.78 9.43 -23.66
N ASP A 755 -5.79 9.96 -22.94
CA ASP A 755 -4.42 9.44 -22.94
C ASP A 755 -4.42 8.00 -22.39
N ALA A 756 -5.15 7.75 -21.30
CA ALA A 756 -5.26 6.43 -20.70
C ALA A 756 -5.98 5.41 -21.60
N LEU A 757 -7.09 5.78 -22.25
CA LEU A 757 -7.81 4.89 -23.17
C LEU A 757 -6.94 4.52 -24.37
N VAL A 758 -6.21 5.49 -24.94
CA VAL A 758 -5.29 5.26 -26.07
C VAL A 758 -4.12 4.37 -25.65
N GLU A 759 -3.54 4.60 -24.47
CA GLU A 759 -2.41 3.83 -23.97
C GLU A 759 -2.80 2.37 -23.68
N ILE A 760 -3.95 2.15 -23.05
CA ILE A 760 -4.52 0.82 -22.81
C ILE A 760 -4.77 0.10 -24.13
N ASN A 761 -5.48 0.72 -25.08
CA ASN A 761 -5.75 0.11 -26.37
C ASN A 761 -4.46 -0.19 -27.15
N ARG A 762 -3.46 0.69 -27.10
CA ARG A 762 -2.15 0.44 -27.74
C ARG A 762 -1.48 -0.81 -27.21
N LYS A 763 -1.48 -1.01 -25.89
CA LYS A 763 -0.89 -2.18 -25.22
C LYS A 763 -1.67 -3.46 -25.54
N VAL A 764 -2.99 -3.40 -25.54
CA VAL A 764 -3.83 -4.56 -25.87
C VAL A 764 -3.72 -4.92 -27.35
N LEU A 765 -3.75 -3.94 -28.25
CA LEU A 765 -3.58 -4.15 -29.69
C LEU A 765 -2.26 -4.83 -30.02
N ALA A 766 -1.19 -4.53 -29.28
CA ALA A 766 0.11 -5.15 -29.46
C ALA A 766 0.14 -6.65 -29.11
N VAL A 767 -0.83 -7.15 -28.34
CA VAL A 767 -0.89 -8.53 -27.83
C VAL A 767 -2.02 -9.34 -28.47
N PHE A 768 -3.20 -8.74 -28.62
CA PHE A 768 -4.43 -9.41 -29.07
C PHE A 768 -4.87 -8.99 -30.49
N GLU A 769 -4.14 -8.07 -31.14
CA GLU A 769 -4.43 -7.52 -32.49
C GLU A 769 -5.82 -6.86 -32.65
N VAL A 770 -6.62 -6.81 -31.59
CA VAL A 770 -7.97 -6.24 -31.51
C VAL A 770 -8.01 -5.26 -30.34
N PRO A 771 -8.67 -4.09 -30.47
CA PRO A 771 -8.75 -3.13 -29.36
C PRO A 771 -9.61 -3.67 -28.22
N LEU A 772 -9.22 -3.37 -26.98
CA LEU A 772 -10.05 -3.66 -25.80
C LEU A 772 -11.25 -2.72 -25.74
N ILE A 773 -11.08 -1.47 -26.14
CA ILE A 773 -12.03 -0.37 -25.90
C ILE A 773 -12.49 0.16 -27.26
N THR A 774 -13.80 0.18 -27.48
CA THR A 774 -14.43 0.72 -28.70
C THR A 774 -15.61 1.62 -28.35
N GLY A 775 -15.99 2.54 -29.25
CA GLY A 775 -17.09 3.49 -29.03
C GLY A 775 -16.66 4.86 -28.47
N GLU A 776 -17.48 5.90 -28.71
CA GLU A 776 -17.20 7.28 -28.31
C GLU A 776 -18.11 7.78 -27.18
N GLU A 777 -19.44 7.72 -27.35
CA GLU A 777 -20.42 8.14 -26.31
C GLU A 777 -20.66 7.03 -25.27
N THR A 778 -20.83 5.80 -25.77
CA THR A 778 -20.87 4.56 -24.97
C THR A 778 -19.63 3.76 -25.27
N ILE A 779 -18.78 3.59 -24.26
CA ILE A 779 -17.54 2.84 -24.37
C ILE A 779 -17.85 1.36 -24.13
N THR A 780 -17.60 0.52 -25.12
CA THR A 780 -17.77 -0.94 -25.07
C THR A 780 -16.43 -1.64 -24.90
N ILE A 781 -16.38 -2.65 -24.03
CA ILE A 781 -15.17 -3.41 -23.73
C ILE A 781 -15.23 -4.80 -24.38
N ASN A 782 -14.16 -5.19 -25.06
CA ASN A 782 -14.04 -6.47 -25.73
C ASN A 782 -13.96 -7.61 -24.70
N ARG A 783 -14.98 -8.47 -24.74
CA ARG A 783 -15.18 -9.55 -23.79
C ARG A 783 -14.12 -10.64 -23.86
N GLU A 784 -13.73 -11.07 -25.06
CA GLU A 784 -12.76 -12.17 -25.22
C GLU A 784 -11.43 -11.81 -24.59
N ILE A 785 -11.02 -10.55 -24.77
CA ILE A 785 -9.82 -9.98 -24.16
C ILE A 785 -10.00 -9.82 -22.65
N SER A 786 -11.14 -9.29 -22.19
CA SER A 786 -11.43 -9.15 -20.74
C SER A 786 -11.36 -10.48 -19.99
N ALA A 787 -11.86 -11.56 -20.59
CA ALA A 787 -11.87 -12.90 -20.01
C ALA A 787 -10.47 -13.52 -20.03
N ALA A 788 -9.73 -13.36 -21.13
CA ALA A 788 -8.32 -13.79 -21.22
C ALA A 788 -7.43 -13.08 -20.19
N LEU A 789 -7.76 -11.84 -19.84
CA LEU A 789 -7.05 -11.06 -18.84
C LEU A 789 -7.41 -11.44 -17.39
N LEU A 790 -8.62 -11.95 -17.16
CA LEU A 790 -9.07 -12.40 -15.83
C LEU A 790 -8.77 -13.88 -15.54
N ALA A 791 -8.42 -14.66 -16.57
CA ALA A 791 -7.99 -16.06 -16.49
C ALA A 791 -6.52 -16.17 -16.01
#